data_AF-A0A7E6F8F4-F1
#
_entry.id   AF-A0A7E6F8F4-F1
#
_cell.length_a   1.000
_cell.length_b   1.000
_cell.length_c   1.000
_cell.angle_alpha   90.00
_cell.angle_beta   90.00
_cell.angle_gamma   90.00
#
_symmetry.space_group_name_H-M   'P 1'
#
loop_
_entity.id
_entity.type
_entity.pdbx_description
1 polymer ?
#
loop_
_entity_poly.entity_id
_entity_poly.type
_entity_poly.pdbx_seq_one_letter_code
_entity_poly.pdbx_strand_id
1 'polypeptide(L)'
;MDFKERRKWPDASQEIQETLLQRIMILDGAMGTMIQKHSLVEEDFRGTLFPDPIKPLQGNNDVLTLTQPDLIYNIHKSYLDAGADITETNTFNGTKIAQADYGLEDLVYKMNYESAKLARAAADNVFRETGIRRYVAGAIGPTNKTLSLSPSVEQPELRTVTFDQLVAAYKEQAQGLLDGGVDVFLVETIFDTANAKAAFFALDELFEETNRKCPIFVSGTIVDLSGRTLSGQTTEAFMISVSHTNPMCLGLNCSLGAKLMRPFIEIISKNSEAFVICYPNAGLPNAFGEYDETEEMMAANLKSFAADGLVNIIGGCCGSTPAHIRAIAEAMKGLAPRQRSVPLSPSYTQLSGLEPMVIGPYTNFVNIGERCNVAGSKRFSNLIKKQDYENALAIAKDQVANGAQILDVNMDEGMLNSEEEMATFVNFIASDPDIAKVPLCIDSSNFSVIEAGLKCCQGKCIVNSISLKEGEQDFIEKAKCIKRYGACVIVMCFDEEGQATSVERKVEICERSYKILTEVVKFLPQNIIFDLNILTIATGIEEHNDYGKNFIDATRIVKKNLVGVKISGGISNLSFAFRGKNQIREAMHSVFLYHAIKAGMDLGIVNAGNLPLYSDIEENLLRLCEDIIWNTIPDGTEQMLMYAEKLDKTAKKNVTEEEWRSLPLEERLVYSLVKGIDKYIIQDVQEAHQSVDAYPIPLKIIEGPLMKGMNKVGDLFGSGKMFLPQVIKSARVMKKAVAYLIPFMEDDKEKKLNERTYNGTMVIATVKGDVHDIGKNIVAVVLGCNNFKIVDLGVMTPCEKILSTAIDINADVIGLSGLITPSLSEMVHVAQEMERIGLKIPLLIGGATTSKQHTAVKISPAYSGPTIYVPDASKSVFVFSALMKKDSVEEYLEEISEDYDEIRQDYLDSLKNRVYLSLKAAQEKKFQIDWSSHPPAPPPTFFGTKKIVDCSLEELMPFIDWKPFFDVWQLKGKYPNRGYPKIFNDASVGTMAKKLFDDAQELLKKIIEEKSLKANGVFGFYRANSNGDDIEIYDENRKVIAVFYGLRQQAKKVQNQDSHYCLSDFVAPVESGLTDHIGLFAVTAGIGADTLCNQFAENHDDYNKLMIQVLSDRLAEAFAEKLHEDVRCQYWGFNTENMESQDLHRIKYQGVRPAPGYPSQPDHTEKLTMWKLLEADSIGIKLTESLAMYPAASVSGLYFSHPKSFYFSAGKIAKDQVISYAERKSVSIEQVEEWLQPVLSYASS
;
A
#
# COMPACT_ATOMS: atom_id res chain seq x y z
N MET A 1 -39.46 21.19 37.60
CA MET A 1 -40.31 19.99 37.39
C MET A 1 -39.62 18.81 38.04
N ASP A 2 -40.39 17.99 38.75
CA ASP A 2 -39.96 16.96 39.70
C ASP A 2 -39.22 15.79 39.01
N PHE A 3 -38.14 15.29 39.63
CA PHE A 3 -37.25 14.23 39.12
C PHE A 3 -37.99 12.89 38.88
N LYS A 4 -39.21 12.76 39.43
CA LYS A 4 -40.08 11.57 39.30
C LYS A 4 -40.86 11.44 37.99
N GLU A 5 -40.81 12.44 37.08
CA GLU A 5 -41.40 12.32 35.73
C GLU A 5 -40.44 11.76 34.65
N ARG A 6 -39.20 11.38 35.00
CA ARG A 6 -38.15 10.90 34.06
C ARG A 6 -38.45 9.58 33.31
N ARG A 7 -39.66 9.03 33.41
CA ARG A 7 -40.16 7.83 32.69
C ARG A 7 -40.92 8.14 31.38
N LYS A 8 -40.83 9.35 30.84
CA LYS A 8 -41.78 9.83 29.82
C LYS A 8 -41.55 9.41 28.37
N TRP A 9 -40.42 8.81 28.01
CA TRP A 9 -40.16 8.46 26.61
C TRP A 9 -40.02 6.94 26.43
N PRO A 10 -40.93 6.28 25.69
CA PRO A 10 -40.84 4.85 25.43
C PRO A 10 -39.59 4.53 24.62
N ASP A 11 -38.99 3.36 24.85
CA ASP A 11 -37.87 2.84 24.07
C ASP A 11 -38.29 2.70 22.59
N ALA A 12 -37.66 3.48 21.72
CA ALA A 12 -37.95 3.51 20.28
C ALA A 12 -37.25 2.40 19.49
N SER A 13 -36.47 1.52 20.13
CA SER A 13 -35.64 0.51 19.46
C SER A 13 -36.44 -0.40 18.52
N GLN A 14 -37.55 -0.95 19.02
CA GLN A 14 -38.40 -1.86 18.24
C GLN A 14 -39.04 -1.13 17.07
N GLU A 15 -39.52 0.09 17.29
CA GLU A 15 -40.19 0.91 16.26
C GLU A 15 -39.22 1.29 15.14
N ILE A 16 -38.00 1.70 15.48
CA ILE A 16 -36.94 2.00 14.51
C ILE A 16 -36.58 0.73 13.71
N GLN A 17 -36.37 -0.39 14.39
CA GLN A 17 -36.04 -1.66 13.74
C GLN A 17 -37.13 -2.12 12.77
N GLU A 18 -38.39 -2.05 13.17
CA GLU A 18 -39.53 -2.38 12.30
C GLU A 18 -39.61 -1.46 11.08
N THR A 19 -39.32 -0.16 11.27
CA THR A 19 -39.30 0.82 10.17
C THR A 19 -38.17 0.53 9.18
N LEU A 20 -36.95 0.23 9.66
CA LEU A 20 -35.77 -0.09 8.83
C LEU A 20 -35.93 -1.38 8.02
N LEU A 21 -36.79 -2.30 8.46
CA LEU A 21 -37.14 -3.51 7.72
C LEU A 21 -38.17 -3.23 6.61
N GLN A 22 -39.00 -2.21 6.78
CA GLN A 22 -40.08 -1.87 5.85
C GLN A 22 -39.63 -0.88 4.76
N ARG A 23 -38.78 0.08 5.11
CA ARG A 23 -38.32 1.14 4.19
C ARG A 23 -36.96 1.70 4.58
N ILE A 24 -36.33 2.39 3.64
CA ILE A 24 -35.13 3.18 3.88
C ILE A 24 -35.52 4.44 4.68
N MET A 25 -34.84 4.68 5.80
CA MET A 25 -35.00 5.89 6.60
C MET A 25 -34.01 6.97 6.16
N ILE A 26 -34.42 8.24 6.32
CA ILE A 26 -33.61 9.39 5.92
C ILE A 26 -33.02 10.08 7.16
N LEU A 27 -31.69 10.21 7.21
CA LEU A 27 -30.97 11.05 8.16
C LEU A 27 -30.87 12.49 7.61
N ASP A 28 -30.75 13.49 8.47
CA ASP A 28 -30.61 14.89 8.06
C ASP A 28 -29.25 15.21 7.40
N GLY A 29 -29.02 16.50 7.17
CA GLY A 29 -27.83 17.04 6.52
C GLY A 29 -26.92 17.78 7.51
N ALA A 30 -25.90 18.49 6.99
CA ALA A 30 -24.95 19.21 7.83
C ALA A 30 -25.59 20.34 8.66
N MET A 31 -25.46 20.25 9.99
CA MET A 31 -25.75 21.37 10.91
C MET A 31 -24.75 22.52 10.72
N GLY A 32 -23.44 22.21 10.70
CA GLY A 32 -22.38 23.22 10.59
C GLY A 32 -22.46 24.07 9.32
N THR A 33 -22.69 23.46 8.16
CA THR A 33 -22.85 24.19 6.89
C THR A 33 -24.09 25.09 6.89
N MET A 34 -25.16 24.68 7.57
CA MET A 34 -26.37 25.51 7.70
C MET A 34 -26.13 26.71 8.61
N ILE A 35 -25.43 26.53 9.73
CA ILE A 35 -25.03 27.64 10.63
C ILE A 35 -24.15 28.65 9.88
N GLN A 36 -23.17 28.18 9.10
CA GLN A 36 -22.25 29.04 8.34
C GLN A 36 -22.96 30.00 7.37
N LYS A 37 -24.13 29.63 6.83
CA LYS A 37 -24.93 30.49 5.93
C LYS A 37 -25.50 31.74 6.62
N HIS A 38 -25.56 31.76 7.94
CA HIS A 38 -26.05 32.90 8.70
C HIS A 38 -24.96 33.94 9.02
N SER A 39 -23.69 33.68 8.64
CA SER A 39 -22.56 34.60 8.82
C SER A 39 -22.44 35.15 10.24
N LEU A 40 -22.65 34.29 11.24
CA LEU A 40 -22.64 34.65 12.66
C LEU A 40 -21.27 35.18 13.10
N VAL A 41 -21.29 36.19 13.96
CA VAL A 41 -20.10 36.82 14.56
C VAL A 41 -19.94 36.38 16.02
N GLU A 42 -18.79 36.68 16.63
CA GLU A 42 -18.46 36.30 18.02
C GLU A 42 -19.57 36.67 19.03
N GLU A 43 -20.20 37.83 18.87
CA GLU A 43 -21.32 38.28 19.71
C GLU A 43 -22.52 37.32 19.66
N ASP A 44 -22.79 36.71 18.51
CA ASP A 44 -23.88 35.74 18.34
C ASP A 44 -23.60 34.44 19.10
N PHE A 45 -22.34 33.97 19.06
CA PHE A 45 -21.91 32.77 19.80
C PHE A 45 -21.93 32.99 21.31
N ARG A 46 -21.70 34.23 21.77
CA ARG A 46 -21.78 34.61 23.19
C ARG A 46 -23.21 34.78 23.69
N GLY A 47 -24.07 35.36 22.84
CA GLY A 47 -25.41 35.77 23.23
C GLY A 47 -25.39 36.66 24.48
N THR A 48 -26.42 36.55 25.31
CA THR A 48 -26.52 37.26 26.60
C THR A 48 -25.97 36.44 27.78
N LEU A 49 -25.63 35.17 27.55
CA LEU A 49 -25.24 34.21 28.59
C LEU A 49 -23.75 34.29 28.95
N PHE A 50 -22.90 34.74 28.02
CA PHE A 50 -21.46 34.85 28.21
C PHE A 50 -20.97 36.30 28.05
N PRO A 51 -21.31 37.20 29.00
CA PRO A 51 -20.71 38.52 29.06
C PRO A 51 -19.27 38.39 29.58
N ASP A 52 -18.38 37.98 28.67
CA ASP A 52 -16.91 37.88 28.73
C ASP A 52 -16.25 36.74 29.54
N PRO A 53 -15.46 35.87 28.84
CA PRO A 53 -14.11 35.53 29.31
C PRO A 53 -13.05 35.39 28.19
N ILE A 54 -11.81 35.10 28.62
CA ILE A 54 -10.50 35.21 27.93
C ILE A 54 -10.40 34.55 26.52
N LYS A 55 -11.29 33.62 26.13
CA LYS A 55 -11.20 32.84 24.87
C LYS A 55 -12.34 33.15 23.87
N PRO A 56 -12.06 33.21 22.56
CA PRO A 56 -13.10 33.32 21.52
C PRO A 56 -14.03 32.10 21.46
N LEU A 57 -15.32 32.30 21.21
CA LEU A 57 -16.33 31.25 21.06
C LEU A 57 -16.75 31.00 19.61
N GLN A 58 -16.37 31.88 18.68
CA GLN A 58 -16.67 31.74 17.26
C GLN A 58 -16.15 30.40 16.72
N GLY A 59 -17.04 29.68 16.03
CA GLY A 59 -16.78 28.33 15.51
C GLY A 59 -17.22 27.19 16.44
N ASN A 60 -17.54 27.47 17.71
CA ASN A 60 -18.15 26.48 18.61
C ASN A 60 -19.65 26.35 18.34
N ASN A 61 -20.03 25.62 17.28
CA ASN A 61 -21.42 25.49 16.87
C ASN A 61 -22.34 24.93 17.97
N ASP A 62 -21.83 24.05 18.82
CA ASP A 62 -22.56 23.41 19.91
C ASP A 62 -23.11 24.44 20.93
N VAL A 63 -22.40 25.55 21.16
CA VAL A 63 -22.83 26.61 22.11
C VAL A 63 -24.07 27.36 21.63
N LEU A 64 -24.31 27.40 20.31
CA LEU A 64 -25.47 28.07 19.71
C LEU A 64 -26.79 27.44 20.14
N THR A 65 -26.77 26.20 20.62
CA THR A 65 -27.91 25.58 21.31
C THR A 65 -28.38 26.41 22.51
N LEU A 66 -27.46 27.08 23.21
CA LEU A 66 -27.77 27.90 24.38
C LEU A 66 -27.99 29.37 24.01
N THR A 67 -27.22 29.89 23.06
CA THR A 67 -27.19 31.33 22.74
C THR A 67 -28.11 31.72 21.58
N GLN A 68 -28.36 30.81 20.65
CA GLN A 68 -29.23 30.98 19.48
C GLN A 68 -30.20 29.78 19.32
N PRO A 69 -30.99 29.41 20.35
CA PRO A 69 -31.81 28.20 20.33
C PRO A 69 -32.85 28.17 19.20
N ASP A 70 -33.43 29.33 18.86
CA ASP A 70 -34.42 29.44 17.77
C ASP A 70 -33.80 29.12 16.40
N LEU A 71 -32.55 29.54 16.17
CA LEU A 71 -31.83 29.23 14.94
C LEU A 71 -31.62 27.72 14.80
N ILE A 72 -31.10 27.07 15.84
CA ILE A 72 -30.85 25.62 15.86
C ILE A 72 -32.16 24.84 15.69
N TYR A 73 -33.22 25.24 16.39
CA TYR A 73 -34.55 24.66 16.23
C TYR A 73 -35.04 24.73 14.78
N ASN A 74 -34.90 25.90 14.13
CA ASN A 74 -35.34 26.09 12.76
C ASN A 74 -34.52 25.26 11.77
N ILE A 75 -33.23 25.02 12.01
CA ILE A 75 -32.40 24.14 11.18
C ILE A 75 -32.92 22.69 11.28
N HIS A 76 -33.13 22.16 12.50
CA HIS A 76 -33.72 20.82 12.67
C HIS A 76 -35.08 20.71 11.95
N LYS A 77 -35.97 21.69 12.18
CA LYS A 77 -37.29 21.70 11.54
C LYS A 77 -37.17 21.69 10.02
N SER A 78 -36.23 22.45 9.45
CA SER A 78 -36.04 22.51 7.99
C SER A 78 -35.65 21.17 7.36
N TYR A 79 -34.82 20.37 8.03
CA TYR A 79 -34.47 19.02 7.56
C TYR A 79 -35.62 18.03 7.72
N LEU A 80 -36.34 18.09 8.85
CA LEU A 80 -37.51 17.25 9.10
C LEU A 80 -38.65 17.55 8.10
N ASP A 81 -38.89 18.82 7.80
CA ASP A 81 -39.84 19.28 6.78
C ASP A 81 -39.40 18.87 5.35
N ALA A 82 -38.09 18.75 5.12
CA ALA A 82 -37.56 18.25 3.85
C ALA A 82 -37.74 16.74 3.65
N GLY A 83 -38.05 15.99 4.72
CA GLY A 83 -38.30 14.56 4.66
C GLY A 83 -37.34 13.69 5.45
N ALA A 84 -36.45 14.27 6.27
CA ALA A 84 -35.65 13.50 7.23
C ALA A 84 -36.58 12.78 8.22
N ASP A 85 -36.28 11.52 8.50
CA ASP A 85 -36.91 10.72 9.55
C ASP A 85 -36.16 10.86 10.88
N ILE A 86 -34.85 11.10 10.82
CA ILE A 86 -33.94 11.20 11.96
C ILE A 86 -33.21 12.54 11.85
N THR A 87 -33.14 13.30 12.95
CA THR A 87 -32.30 14.50 13.05
C THR A 87 -31.24 14.33 14.13
N GLU A 88 -30.01 14.69 13.80
CA GLU A 88 -28.89 14.70 14.74
C GLU A 88 -29.02 15.88 15.71
N THR A 89 -28.60 15.71 16.96
CA THR A 89 -28.46 16.82 17.90
C THR A 89 -27.26 17.68 17.53
N ASN A 90 -27.33 19.00 17.77
CA ASN A 90 -26.16 19.89 17.64
C ASN A 90 -25.20 19.69 18.83
N THR A 91 -24.47 18.57 18.83
CA THR A 91 -23.62 18.10 19.95
C THR A 91 -22.33 17.42 19.51
N PHE A 92 -21.88 17.63 18.27
CA PHE A 92 -20.67 17.00 17.72
C PHE A 92 -19.43 17.22 18.61
N ASN A 93 -19.25 18.42 19.17
CA ASN A 93 -18.17 18.77 20.09
C ASN A 93 -18.66 18.93 21.54
N GLY A 94 -19.81 18.34 21.88
CA GLY A 94 -20.44 18.42 23.20
C GLY A 94 -19.72 17.58 24.27
N THR A 95 -18.39 17.57 24.31
CA THR A 95 -17.58 16.87 25.32
C THR A 95 -16.72 17.83 26.10
N LYS A 96 -16.35 17.47 27.33
CA LYS A 96 -15.43 18.25 28.17
C LYS A 96 -14.09 18.51 27.50
N ILE A 97 -13.59 17.54 26.73
CA ILE A 97 -12.31 17.63 26.03
C ILE A 97 -12.36 18.70 24.93
N ALA A 98 -13.39 18.68 24.07
CA ALA A 98 -13.51 19.66 23.00
C ALA A 98 -13.89 21.06 23.53
N GLN A 99 -14.77 21.13 24.54
CA GLN A 99 -15.19 22.40 25.12
C GLN A 99 -14.08 23.10 25.94
N ALA A 100 -13.01 22.40 26.33
CA ALA A 100 -11.84 23.01 26.97
C ALA A 100 -11.09 24.01 26.08
N ASP A 101 -11.14 23.81 24.75
CA ASP A 101 -10.58 24.78 23.79
C ASP A 101 -11.29 26.13 23.88
N TYR A 102 -12.58 26.13 24.25
CA TYR A 102 -13.44 27.30 24.41
C TYR A 102 -13.64 27.77 25.86
N GLY A 103 -13.18 26.98 26.85
CA GLY A 103 -13.36 27.28 28.28
C GLY A 103 -14.80 27.05 28.78
N LEU A 104 -15.52 26.09 28.20
CA LEU A 104 -16.92 25.78 28.52
C LEU A 104 -17.12 24.36 29.09
N GLU A 105 -16.09 23.80 29.70
CA GLU A 105 -16.09 22.44 30.26
C GLU A 105 -17.27 22.16 31.20
N ASP A 106 -17.64 23.13 32.04
CA ASP A 106 -18.70 22.99 33.05
C ASP A 106 -20.12 23.04 32.46
N LEU A 107 -20.25 23.34 31.17
CA LEU A 107 -21.55 23.47 30.49
C LEU A 107 -21.90 22.26 29.62
N VAL A 108 -21.01 21.27 29.53
CA VAL A 108 -21.15 20.09 28.67
C VAL A 108 -22.48 19.38 28.88
N TYR A 109 -22.82 19.01 30.13
CA TYR A 109 -24.10 18.36 30.41
C TYR A 109 -25.29 19.21 29.95
N LYS A 110 -25.30 20.51 30.27
CA LYS A 110 -26.39 21.43 29.95
C LYS A 110 -26.55 21.64 28.44
N MET A 111 -25.44 21.77 27.73
CA MET A 111 -25.40 21.96 26.28
C MET A 111 -26.02 20.75 25.56
N ASN A 112 -25.63 19.54 25.95
CA ASN A 112 -26.20 18.31 25.39
C ASN A 112 -27.67 18.12 25.74
N TYR A 113 -28.05 18.37 27.00
CA TYR A 113 -29.43 18.27 27.45
C TYR A 113 -30.37 19.21 26.70
N GLU A 114 -30.00 20.48 26.55
CA GLU A 114 -30.82 21.45 25.81
C GLU A 114 -30.81 21.18 24.30
N SER A 115 -29.70 20.70 23.73
CA SER A 115 -29.61 20.33 22.30
C SER A 115 -30.57 19.21 21.96
N ALA A 116 -30.56 18.14 22.77
CA ALA A 116 -31.51 17.03 22.65
C ALA A 116 -32.97 17.49 22.78
N LYS A 117 -33.26 18.41 23.72
CA LYS A 117 -34.61 18.97 23.87
C LYS A 117 -35.06 19.81 22.67
N LEU A 118 -34.17 20.60 22.06
CA LEU A 118 -34.50 21.38 20.86
C LEU A 118 -34.79 20.48 19.67
N ALA A 119 -33.92 19.50 19.41
CA ALA A 119 -34.12 18.50 18.36
C ALA A 119 -35.43 17.71 18.57
N ARG A 120 -35.71 17.29 19.82
CA ARG A 120 -36.98 16.63 20.20
C ARG A 120 -38.18 17.52 19.96
N ALA A 121 -38.12 18.79 20.36
CA ALA A 121 -39.22 19.73 20.14
C ALA A 121 -39.52 19.94 18.65
N ALA A 122 -38.50 19.93 17.79
CA ALA A 122 -38.67 20.02 16.35
C ALA A 122 -39.31 18.72 15.80
N ALA A 123 -38.79 17.56 16.20
CA ALA A 123 -39.33 16.25 15.83
C ALA A 123 -40.81 16.08 16.24
N ASP A 124 -41.16 16.43 17.48
CA ASP A 124 -42.52 16.35 18.00
C ASP A 124 -43.47 17.39 17.36
N ASN A 125 -42.94 18.53 16.91
CA ASN A 125 -43.73 19.49 16.14
C ASN A 125 -44.08 18.93 14.75
N VAL A 126 -43.07 18.49 14.00
CA VAL A 126 -43.29 17.89 12.67
C VAL A 126 -44.17 16.64 12.75
N PHE A 127 -44.05 15.83 13.80
CA PHE A 127 -44.96 14.71 14.05
C PHE A 127 -46.41 15.18 14.24
N ARG A 128 -46.66 16.26 14.99
CA ARG A 128 -48.01 16.82 15.16
C ARG A 128 -48.56 17.42 13.86
N GLU A 129 -47.70 17.98 13.01
CA GLU A 129 -48.08 18.58 11.73
C GLU A 129 -48.36 17.52 10.64
N THR A 130 -47.56 16.45 10.59
CA THR A 130 -47.58 15.47 9.49
C THR A 130 -48.15 14.10 9.85
N GLY A 131 -48.22 13.76 11.13
CA GLY A 131 -48.55 12.44 11.64
C GLY A 131 -47.45 11.39 11.47
N ILE A 132 -46.30 11.72 10.87
CA ILE A 132 -45.19 10.79 10.62
C ILE A 132 -44.18 10.92 11.75
N ARG A 133 -43.85 9.81 12.43
CA ARG A 133 -42.88 9.80 13.52
C ARG A 133 -41.50 10.29 13.04
N ARG A 134 -40.84 11.07 13.90
CA ARG A 134 -39.47 11.57 13.73
C ARG A 134 -38.64 11.20 14.94
N TYR A 135 -37.38 10.88 14.71
CA TYR A 135 -36.46 10.41 15.76
C TYR A 135 -35.30 11.39 15.95
N VAL A 136 -34.75 11.40 17.16
CA VAL A 136 -33.61 12.25 17.54
C VAL A 136 -32.38 11.37 17.78
N ALA A 137 -31.32 11.62 17.03
CA ALA A 137 -30.03 10.99 17.22
C ALA A 137 -29.12 11.88 18.08
N GLY A 138 -28.74 11.39 19.26
CA GLY A 138 -27.72 12.01 20.09
C GLY A 138 -26.34 11.86 19.45
N ALA A 139 -25.90 12.89 18.72
CA ALA A 139 -24.63 12.89 18.00
C ALA A 139 -23.46 12.99 18.98
N ILE A 140 -22.54 12.04 18.89
CA ILE A 140 -21.31 11.94 19.68
C ILE A 140 -20.14 11.93 18.69
N GLY A 141 -19.43 13.05 18.59
CA GLY A 141 -18.25 13.18 17.75
C GLY A 141 -16.97 12.59 18.38
N PRO A 142 -15.86 12.54 17.61
CA PRO A 142 -14.63 11.85 18.02
C PRO A 142 -13.72 12.66 18.97
N THR A 143 -14.10 13.90 19.32
CA THR A 143 -13.24 14.93 19.95
C THR A 143 -12.07 15.39 19.05
N ASN A 144 -11.25 16.31 19.54
CA ASN A 144 -10.04 16.79 18.87
C ASN A 144 -8.75 16.06 19.31
N LYS A 145 -8.85 15.00 20.13
CA LYS A 145 -7.71 14.23 20.66
C LYS A 145 -7.74 12.79 20.15
N THR A 146 -6.58 12.13 20.15
CA THR A 146 -6.40 10.75 19.64
C THR A 146 -5.86 9.84 20.75
N LEU A 147 -6.34 8.59 20.81
CA LEU A 147 -5.82 7.55 21.70
C LEU A 147 -4.89 6.58 21.00
N SER A 148 -5.07 6.36 19.69
CA SER A 148 -4.23 5.45 18.90
C SER A 148 -2.97 6.12 18.35
N LEU A 149 -3.04 7.43 18.07
CA LEU A 149 -1.96 8.21 17.44
C LEU A 149 -1.31 9.16 18.44
N SER A 150 0.02 9.32 18.32
CA SER A 150 0.76 10.35 19.05
C SER A 150 0.64 11.71 18.36
N PRO A 151 0.58 12.83 19.11
CA PRO A 151 0.70 14.18 18.54
C PRO A 151 2.11 14.49 18.01
N SER A 152 3.11 13.66 18.33
CA SER A 152 4.53 13.88 17.98
C SER A 152 5.15 12.64 17.35
N VAL A 153 5.81 12.81 16.21
CA VAL A 153 6.54 11.72 15.54
C VAL A 153 7.80 11.32 16.33
N GLU A 154 8.39 12.26 17.07
CA GLU A 154 9.60 12.00 17.87
C GLU A 154 9.30 11.29 19.21
N GLN A 155 8.04 11.32 19.66
CA GLN A 155 7.57 10.67 20.90
C GLN A 155 6.36 9.79 20.58
N PRO A 156 6.56 8.64 19.91
CA PRO A 156 5.47 7.78 19.44
C PRO A 156 4.59 7.20 20.56
N GLU A 157 5.08 7.14 21.79
CA GLU A 157 4.38 6.67 22.98
C GLU A 157 3.42 7.69 23.59
N LEU A 158 3.65 8.98 23.34
CA LEU A 158 2.90 10.07 23.96
C LEU A 158 1.44 10.06 23.53
N ARG A 159 0.51 10.25 24.48
CA ARG A 159 -0.91 10.53 24.22
C ARG A 159 -1.34 11.77 24.99
N THR A 160 -2.12 12.63 24.35
CA THR A 160 -2.60 13.88 24.95
C THR A 160 -3.76 13.69 25.93
N VAL A 161 -4.43 12.54 25.85
CA VAL A 161 -5.58 12.16 26.66
C VAL A 161 -5.51 10.67 26.95
N THR A 162 -6.07 10.23 28.07
CA THR A 162 -6.17 8.80 28.41
C THR A 162 -7.56 8.25 28.10
N PHE A 163 -7.65 6.91 28.02
CA PHE A 163 -8.93 6.22 27.80
C PHE A 163 -9.97 6.62 28.87
N ASP A 164 -9.59 6.62 30.14
CA ASP A 164 -10.48 6.98 31.25
C ASP A 164 -10.99 8.42 31.19
N GLN A 165 -10.14 9.36 30.73
CA GLN A 165 -10.56 10.75 30.52
C GLN A 165 -11.60 10.87 29.41
N LEU A 166 -11.45 10.11 28.32
CA LEU A 166 -12.45 10.04 27.25
C LEU A 166 -13.74 9.36 27.71
N VAL A 167 -13.65 8.25 28.46
CA VAL A 167 -14.82 7.59 29.05
C VAL A 167 -15.61 8.57 29.92
N ALA A 168 -14.93 9.30 30.82
CA ALA A 168 -15.58 10.29 31.68
C ALA A 168 -16.25 11.41 30.87
N ALA A 169 -15.57 11.94 29.85
CA ALA A 169 -16.10 13.00 28.99
C ALA A 169 -17.31 12.54 28.16
N TYR A 170 -17.26 11.33 27.59
CA TYR A 170 -18.37 10.75 26.84
C TYR A 170 -19.55 10.37 27.72
N LYS A 171 -19.31 9.89 28.95
CA LYS A 171 -20.37 9.57 29.90
C LYS A 171 -21.15 10.81 30.31
N GLU A 172 -20.48 11.93 30.57
CA GLU A 172 -21.12 13.21 30.87
C GLU A 172 -21.98 13.72 29.69
N GLN A 173 -21.43 13.65 28.47
CA GLN A 173 -22.16 13.97 27.25
C GLN A 173 -23.41 13.09 27.09
N ALA A 174 -23.23 11.77 27.16
CA ALA A 174 -24.28 10.79 26.96
C ALA A 174 -25.38 10.89 28.01
N GLN A 175 -25.03 11.19 29.26
CA GLN A 175 -25.99 11.42 30.33
C GLN A 175 -26.87 12.66 30.03
N GLY A 176 -26.29 13.74 29.50
CA GLY A 176 -27.04 14.92 29.07
C GLY A 176 -28.01 14.62 27.92
N LEU A 177 -27.54 13.90 26.90
CA LEU A 177 -28.35 13.45 25.76
C LEU A 177 -29.50 12.53 26.19
N LEU A 178 -29.22 11.52 27.03
CA LEU A 178 -30.22 10.56 27.52
C LEU A 178 -31.32 11.23 28.35
N ASP A 179 -30.94 12.18 29.20
CA ASP A 179 -31.89 12.96 30.00
C ASP A 179 -32.67 13.96 29.14
N GLY A 180 -32.06 14.50 28.08
CA GLY A 180 -32.70 15.37 27.10
C GLY A 180 -33.68 14.65 26.17
N GLY A 181 -33.63 13.30 26.16
CA GLY A 181 -34.62 12.44 25.53
C GLY A 181 -34.31 12.13 24.07
N VAL A 182 -33.08 11.73 23.74
CA VAL A 182 -32.72 11.15 22.44
C VAL A 182 -33.34 9.76 22.24
N ASP A 183 -33.61 9.35 20.99
CA ASP A 183 -34.10 8.01 20.66
C ASP A 183 -32.95 7.02 20.39
N VAL A 184 -31.82 7.52 19.91
CA VAL A 184 -30.65 6.72 19.51
C VAL A 184 -29.37 7.50 19.83
N PHE A 185 -28.30 6.82 20.21
CA PHE A 185 -26.96 7.39 20.25
C PHE A 185 -26.26 7.16 18.92
N LEU A 186 -25.72 8.22 18.32
CA LEU A 186 -24.94 8.14 17.08
C LEU A 186 -23.50 8.50 17.39
N VAL A 187 -22.63 7.48 17.49
CA VAL A 187 -21.19 7.68 17.58
C VAL A 187 -20.65 7.77 16.16
N GLU A 188 -20.23 8.95 15.75
CA GLU A 188 -19.99 9.26 14.34
C GLU A 188 -18.65 9.92 14.06
N THR A 189 -18.33 9.97 12.77
CA THR A 189 -17.07 10.52 12.26
C THR A 189 -15.86 9.88 12.95
N ILE A 190 -15.95 8.56 13.18
CA ILE A 190 -14.92 7.83 13.93
C ILE A 190 -13.66 7.73 13.06
N PHE A 191 -12.70 8.62 13.32
CA PHE A 191 -11.38 8.58 12.72
C PHE A 191 -10.40 7.72 13.55
N ASP A 192 -10.64 7.60 14.87
CA ASP A 192 -9.89 6.80 15.83
C ASP A 192 -10.84 5.83 16.56
N THR A 193 -10.64 4.54 16.32
CA THR A 193 -11.50 3.49 16.88
C THR A 193 -11.30 3.30 18.38
N ALA A 194 -10.14 3.67 18.93
CA ALA A 194 -9.93 3.63 20.38
C ALA A 194 -10.80 4.69 21.09
N ASN A 195 -10.98 5.87 20.49
CA ASN A 195 -11.92 6.89 21.00
C ASN A 195 -13.36 6.36 20.98
N ALA A 196 -13.77 5.71 19.90
CA ALA A 196 -15.10 5.11 19.82
C ALA A 196 -15.30 4.01 20.87
N LYS A 197 -14.30 3.16 21.11
CA LYS A 197 -14.32 2.17 22.20
C LYS A 197 -14.50 2.84 23.58
N ALA A 198 -13.87 3.99 23.84
CA ALA A 198 -14.12 4.76 25.07
C ALA A 198 -15.56 5.29 25.15
N ALA A 199 -16.13 5.77 24.04
CA ALA A 199 -17.53 6.18 24.00
C ALA A 199 -18.49 5.01 24.27
N PHE A 200 -18.23 3.83 23.68
CA PHE A 200 -19.05 2.65 23.91
C PHE A 200 -18.95 2.13 25.34
N PHE A 201 -17.75 2.17 25.93
CA PHE A 201 -17.54 1.83 27.33
C PHE A 201 -18.36 2.77 28.23
N ALA A 202 -18.34 4.07 27.96
CA ALA A 202 -19.13 5.06 28.68
C ALA A 202 -20.65 4.84 28.54
N LEU A 203 -21.12 4.47 27.35
CA LEU A 203 -22.53 4.15 27.11
C LEU A 203 -22.97 2.90 27.85
N ASP A 204 -22.15 1.84 27.85
CA ASP A 204 -22.46 0.59 28.58
C ASP A 204 -22.53 0.83 30.09
N GLU A 205 -21.58 1.59 30.66
CA GLU A 205 -21.64 2.02 32.07
C GLU A 205 -22.91 2.81 32.38
N LEU A 206 -23.25 3.77 31.52
CA LEU A 206 -24.44 4.59 31.68
C LEU A 206 -25.72 3.74 31.63
N PHE A 207 -25.79 2.76 30.73
CA PHE A 207 -26.93 1.86 30.62
C PHE A 207 -27.08 0.94 31.82
N GLU A 208 -25.97 0.46 32.39
CA GLU A 208 -25.99 -0.30 33.64
C GLU A 208 -26.43 0.55 34.83
N GLU A 209 -25.89 1.76 34.98
CA GLU A 209 -26.22 2.67 36.10
C GLU A 209 -27.66 3.15 36.07
N THR A 210 -28.17 3.49 34.89
CA THR A 210 -29.52 4.06 34.73
C THR A 210 -30.58 2.98 34.53
N ASN A 211 -30.18 1.75 34.21
CA ASN A 211 -31.06 0.66 33.78
C ASN A 211 -31.99 1.08 32.62
N ARG A 212 -31.48 1.94 31.72
CA ARG A 212 -32.15 2.41 30.50
C ARG A 212 -31.30 2.01 29.30
N LYS A 213 -31.91 1.36 28.31
CA LYS A 213 -31.25 1.03 27.04
C LYS A 213 -31.68 2.02 25.97
N CYS A 214 -30.76 2.33 25.07
CA CYS A 214 -30.98 3.14 23.89
C CYS A 214 -30.15 2.53 22.75
N PRO A 215 -30.67 2.43 21.53
CA PRO A 215 -29.94 1.87 20.41
C PRO A 215 -28.69 2.71 20.10
N ILE A 216 -27.65 2.03 19.60
CA ILE A 216 -26.40 2.67 19.20
C ILE A 216 -26.25 2.53 17.69
N PHE A 217 -26.02 3.66 17.03
CA PHE A 217 -25.56 3.76 15.65
C PHE A 217 -24.07 4.10 15.66
N VAL A 218 -23.34 3.46 14.75
CA VAL A 218 -21.89 3.59 14.64
C VAL A 218 -21.54 3.99 13.21
N SER A 219 -20.84 5.12 13.07
CA SER A 219 -20.39 5.59 11.76
C SER A 219 -18.89 5.90 11.76
N GLY A 220 -18.15 5.15 10.94
CA GLY A 220 -16.72 5.37 10.70
C GLY A 220 -16.46 6.41 9.63
N THR A 221 -15.21 6.90 9.57
CA THR A 221 -14.77 7.78 8.47
C THR A 221 -13.51 7.23 7.83
N ILE A 222 -13.61 6.96 6.53
CA ILE A 222 -12.49 6.55 5.66
C ILE A 222 -11.92 7.80 5.00
N VAL A 223 -10.61 8.02 5.12
CA VAL A 223 -9.99 9.29 4.73
C VAL A 223 -9.57 9.35 3.26
N ASP A 224 -9.34 8.20 2.61
CA ASP A 224 -8.91 8.12 1.23
C ASP A 224 -9.28 6.78 0.55
N LEU A 225 -8.85 6.58 -0.70
CA LEU A 225 -9.13 5.37 -1.49
C LEU A 225 -8.34 4.12 -1.04
N SER A 226 -7.48 4.22 -0.03
CA SER A 226 -6.86 3.05 0.59
C SER A 226 -7.84 2.25 1.45
N GLY A 227 -9.01 2.81 1.77
CA GLY A 227 -10.04 2.14 2.57
C GLY A 227 -9.76 2.12 4.07
N ARG A 228 -8.93 3.05 4.55
CA ARG A 228 -8.51 3.13 5.95
C ARG A 228 -9.05 4.36 6.69
N THR A 229 -9.27 4.21 8.00
CA THR A 229 -9.49 5.32 8.92
C THR A 229 -8.21 6.17 9.08
N LEU A 230 -8.31 7.34 9.70
CA LEU A 230 -7.12 8.17 10.00
C LEU A 230 -6.09 7.43 10.88
N SER A 231 -6.60 6.60 11.80
CA SER A 231 -5.81 5.71 12.65
C SER A 231 -5.27 4.46 11.93
N GLY A 232 -5.50 4.33 10.62
CA GLY A 232 -4.90 3.30 9.76
C GLY A 232 -5.65 1.96 9.70
N GLN A 233 -6.80 1.84 10.37
CA GLN A 233 -7.61 0.62 10.34
C GLN A 233 -8.36 0.47 9.01
N THR A 234 -8.31 -0.72 8.42
CA THR A 234 -9.18 -1.09 7.28
C THR A 234 -10.66 -1.13 7.68
N THR A 235 -11.56 -1.05 6.70
CA THR A 235 -13.01 -1.09 6.92
C THR A 235 -13.43 -2.35 7.70
N GLU A 236 -12.93 -3.51 7.33
CA GLU A 236 -13.22 -4.79 8.00
C GLU A 236 -12.66 -4.85 9.42
N ALA A 237 -11.43 -4.35 9.63
CA ALA A 237 -10.83 -4.31 10.97
C ALA A 237 -11.63 -3.40 11.92
N PHE A 238 -12.10 -2.26 11.41
CA PHE A 238 -12.99 -1.36 12.13
C PHE A 238 -14.29 -2.07 12.54
N MET A 239 -14.95 -2.76 11.60
CA MET A 239 -16.18 -3.52 11.88
C MET A 239 -15.97 -4.53 13.01
N ILE A 240 -14.86 -5.27 12.99
CA ILE A 240 -14.52 -6.26 14.04
C ILE A 240 -14.26 -5.56 15.38
N SER A 241 -13.54 -4.43 15.39
CA SER A 241 -13.22 -3.68 16.60
C SER A 241 -14.47 -3.17 17.33
N VAL A 242 -15.52 -2.79 16.60
CA VAL A 242 -16.74 -2.20 17.19
C VAL A 242 -17.90 -3.19 17.35
N SER A 243 -17.77 -4.44 16.89
CA SER A 243 -18.89 -5.39 16.85
C SER A 243 -19.44 -5.76 18.24
N HIS A 244 -18.59 -5.70 19.28
CA HIS A 244 -18.95 -6.02 20.67
C HIS A 244 -20.08 -5.14 21.23
N THR A 245 -20.29 -3.96 20.62
CA THR A 245 -21.34 -3.01 21.00
C THR A 245 -22.73 -3.46 20.57
N ASN A 246 -22.83 -4.49 19.72
CA ASN A 246 -24.06 -4.93 19.04
C ASN A 246 -24.82 -3.74 18.42
N PRO A 247 -24.18 -2.99 17.51
CA PRO A 247 -24.76 -1.76 16.99
C PRO A 247 -26.02 -2.08 16.20
N MET A 248 -27.06 -1.25 16.36
CA MET A 248 -28.27 -1.38 15.54
C MET A 248 -27.95 -1.02 14.08
N CYS A 249 -27.16 0.04 13.89
CA CYS A 249 -26.66 0.47 12.59
C CYS A 249 -25.13 0.60 12.59
N LEU A 250 -24.50 0.17 11.51
CA LEU A 250 -23.07 0.32 11.26
C LEU A 250 -22.85 0.90 9.86
N GLY A 251 -21.97 1.89 9.73
CA GLY A 251 -21.86 2.63 8.48
C GLY A 251 -20.68 3.57 8.37
N LEU A 252 -20.74 4.43 7.36
CA LEU A 252 -19.71 5.43 7.08
C LEU A 252 -20.31 6.81 6.78
N ASN A 253 -19.55 7.84 7.16
CA ASN A 253 -19.87 9.23 6.88
C ASN A 253 -18.64 10.09 6.65
N CYS A 254 -18.88 11.26 6.04
CA CYS A 254 -17.89 12.31 5.80
C CYS A 254 -16.68 11.85 4.95
N SER A 255 -15.69 12.74 4.79
CA SER A 255 -14.44 12.65 4.01
C SER A 255 -14.58 12.38 2.50
N LEU A 256 -15.42 11.44 2.11
CA LEU A 256 -15.65 11.01 0.75
C LEU A 256 -17.06 11.39 0.27
N GLY A 257 -17.18 11.73 -1.01
CA GLY A 257 -18.48 11.80 -1.69
C GLY A 257 -19.04 10.40 -1.98
N ALA A 258 -20.33 10.33 -2.33
CA ALA A 258 -21.06 9.06 -2.49
C ALA A 258 -20.32 8.05 -3.39
N LYS A 259 -19.86 8.46 -4.58
CA LYS A 259 -19.19 7.56 -5.54
C LYS A 259 -17.95 6.85 -4.97
N LEU A 260 -17.13 7.58 -4.19
CA LEU A 260 -15.90 7.03 -3.63
C LEU A 260 -16.15 6.16 -2.40
N MET A 261 -17.26 6.39 -1.69
CA MET A 261 -17.63 5.64 -0.48
C MET A 261 -18.30 4.28 -0.79
N ARG A 262 -18.84 4.10 -2.00
CA ARG A 262 -19.55 2.89 -2.43
C ARG A 262 -18.83 1.56 -2.14
N PRO A 263 -17.55 1.34 -2.52
CA PRO A 263 -16.89 0.05 -2.29
C PRO A 263 -16.81 -0.32 -0.80
N PHE A 264 -16.64 0.67 0.08
CA PHE A 264 -16.54 0.44 1.52
C PHE A 264 -17.90 0.14 2.16
N ILE A 265 -18.97 0.80 1.69
CA ILE A 265 -20.34 0.46 2.10
C ILE A 265 -20.74 -0.94 1.62
N GLU A 266 -20.28 -1.37 0.44
CA GLU A 266 -20.52 -2.71 -0.05
C GLU A 266 -19.86 -3.77 0.86
N ILE A 267 -18.64 -3.52 1.33
CA ILE A 267 -17.96 -4.37 2.32
C ILE A 267 -18.76 -4.46 3.63
N ILE A 268 -19.21 -3.33 4.17
CA ILE A 268 -20.02 -3.30 5.40
C ILE A 268 -21.35 -4.04 5.20
N SER A 269 -22.01 -3.80 4.06
CA SER A 269 -23.28 -4.43 3.69
C SER A 269 -23.16 -5.95 3.58
N LYS A 270 -22.06 -6.47 3.02
CA LYS A 270 -21.88 -7.92 2.90
C LYS A 270 -21.56 -8.58 4.24
N ASN A 271 -20.82 -7.90 5.12
CA ASN A 271 -20.18 -8.52 6.29
C ASN A 271 -20.79 -8.13 7.66
N SER A 272 -21.90 -7.38 7.71
CA SER A 272 -22.52 -6.93 8.97
C SER A 272 -23.93 -7.47 9.18
N GLU A 273 -24.24 -7.93 10.39
CA GLU A 273 -25.62 -8.19 10.82
C GLU A 273 -26.39 -6.91 11.14
N ALA A 274 -25.71 -5.80 11.39
CA ALA A 274 -26.36 -4.52 11.66
C ALA A 274 -27.04 -3.97 10.40
N PHE A 275 -27.97 -3.04 10.60
CA PHE A 275 -28.46 -2.20 9.50
C PHE A 275 -27.32 -1.29 9.00
N VAL A 276 -27.36 -0.87 7.74
CA VAL A 276 -26.30 -0.05 7.15
C VAL A 276 -26.73 1.40 7.03
N ILE A 277 -25.92 2.30 7.58
CA ILE A 277 -26.10 3.75 7.50
C ILE A 277 -25.02 4.37 6.59
N CYS A 278 -25.40 5.32 5.72
CA CYS A 278 -24.44 6.00 4.85
C CYS A 278 -24.86 7.45 4.63
N TYR A 279 -23.97 8.39 4.95
CA TYR A 279 -24.23 9.82 4.77
C TYR A 279 -22.95 10.53 4.32
N PRO A 280 -22.63 10.49 3.01
CA PRO A 280 -21.41 11.05 2.45
C PRO A 280 -21.49 12.59 2.37
N ASN A 281 -20.36 13.22 2.04
CA ASN A 281 -20.35 14.64 1.70
C ASN A 281 -21.02 14.90 0.34
N ALA A 282 -21.46 16.14 0.10
CA ALA A 282 -21.91 16.61 -1.20
C ALA A 282 -20.72 16.86 -2.15
N GLY A 283 -19.95 15.80 -2.42
CA GLY A 283 -18.69 15.84 -3.15
C GLY A 283 -17.48 16.11 -2.26
N LEU A 284 -16.31 16.26 -2.89
CA LEU A 284 -15.11 16.74 -2.20
C LEU A 284 -15.15 18.26 -2.13
N PRO A 285 -14.67 18.88 -1.02
CA PRO A 285 -14.61 20.33 -0.93
C PRO A 285 -13.68 20.88 -2.01
N ASN A 286 -14.11 21.94 -2.68
CA ASN A 286 -13.31 22.64 -3.68
C ASN A 286 -12.26 23.54 -3.02
N ALA A 287 -11.44 24.23 -3.82
CA ALA A 287 -10.36 25.08 -3.31
C ALA A 287 -10.83 26.25 -2.42
N PHE A 288 -12.13 26.57 -2.41
CA PHE A 288 -12.76 27.58 -1.55
C PHE A 288 -13.48 26.98 -0.34
N GLY A 289 -13.44 25.65 -0.17
CA GLY A 289 -14.14 24.94 0.90
C GLY A 289 -15.63 24.76 0.65
N GLU A 290 -16.11 25.00 -0.58
CA GLU A 290 -17.50 24.78 -0.98
C GLU A 290 -17.69 23.36 -1.56
N TYR A 291 -18.93 22.92 -1.66
CA TYR A 291 -19.30 21.57 -2.11
C TYR A 291 -20.07 21.66 -3.44
N ASP A 292 -19.53 21.01 -4.48
CA ASP A 292 -19.99 21.18 -5.87
C ASP A 292 -21.08 20.18 -6.30
N GLU A 293 -21.32 19.12 -5.52
CA GLU A 293 -22.31 18.09 -5.89
C GLU A 293 -23.72 18.64 -5.69
N THR A 294 -24.53 18.68 -6.76
CA THR A 294 -25.91 19.18 -6.67
C THR A 294 -26.84 18.15 -6.03
N GLU A 295 -28.03 18.62 -5.64
CA GLU A 295 -29.10 17.82 -5.04
C GLU A 295 -29.45 16.60 -5.90
N GLU A 296 -29.57 16.78 -7.23
CA GLU A 296 -29.87 15.71 -8.16
C GLU A 296 -28.71 14.73 -8.32
N MET A 297 -27.47 15.23 -8.33
CA MET A 297 -26.28 14.39 -8.45
C MET A 297 -26.14 13.47 -7.23
N MET A 298 -26.24 14.04 -6.02
CA MET A 298 -26.13 13.31 -4.77
C MET A 298 -27.26 12.28 -4.63
N ALA A 299 -28.51 12.69 -4.92
CA ALA A 299 -29.66 11.80 -4.89
C ALA A 299 -29.54 10.66 -5.92
N ALA A 300 -29.07 10.93 -7.14
CA ALA A 300 -28.86 9.91 -8.16
C ALA A 300 -27.78 8.90 -7.77
N ASN A 301 -26.66 9.38 -7.20
CA ASN A 301 -25.60 8.51 -6.71
C ASN A 301 -26.08 7.61 -5.57
N LEU A 302 -26.76 8.18 -4.57
CA LEU A 302 -27.29 7.42 -3.42
C LEU A 302 -28.44 6.48 -3.80
N LYS A 303 -29.21 6.81 -4.84
CA LYS A 303 -30.24 5.91 -5.39
C LYS A 303 -29.66 4.59 -5.87
N SER A 304 -28.44 4.58 -6.43
CA SER A 304 -27.78 3.33 -6.82
C SER A 304 -27.51 2.41 -5.62
N PHE A 305 -27.16 2.97 -4.46
CA PHE A 305 -26.89 2.20 -3.25
C PHE A 305 -28.15 1.49 -2.74
N ALA A 306 -29.27 2.21 -2.76
CA ALA A 306 -30.57 1.66 -2.40
C ALA A 306 -31.05 0.62 -3.42
N ALA A 307 -30.89 0.88 -4.72
CA ALA A 307 -31.28 -0.03 -5.79
C ALA A 307 -30.52 -1.37 -5.72
N ASP A 308 -29.25 -1.32 -5.34
CA ASP A 308 -28.40 -2.51 -5.17
C ASP A 308 -28.56 -3.17 -3.78
N GLY A 309 -29.46 -2.66 -2.94
CA GLY A 309 -29.75 -3.23 -1.62
C GLY A 309 -28.60 -3.09 -0.63
N LEU A 310 -27.83 -2.00 -0.68
CA LEU A 310 -26.65 -1.80 0.18
C LEU A 310 -26.93 -1.10 1.51
N VAL A 311 -28.03 -0.37 1.63
CA VAL A 311 -28.27 0.58 2.74
C VAL A 311 -29.68 0.47 3.34
N ASN A 312 -29.79 0.89 4.61
CA ASN A 312 -31.05 0.97 5.37
C ASN A 312 -31.34 2.41 5.82
N ILE A 313 -30.29 3.21 6.04
CA ILE A 313 -30.38 4.65 6.35
C ILE A 313 -29.47 5.42 5.39
N ILE A 314 -30.00 6.49 4.79
CA ILE A 314 -29.24 7.42 3.96
C ILE A 314 -29.40 8.85 4.48
N GLY A 315 -28.32 9.63 4.54
CA GLY A 315 -28.38 11.07 4.79
C GLY A 315 -27.31 11.83 4.03
N GLY A 316 -26.92 12.99 4.54
CA GLY A 316 -25.80 13.75 4.01
C GLY A 316 -24.95 14.37 5.11
N CYS A 317 -23.63 14.45 4.89
CA CYS A 317 -22.71 15.13 5.80
C CYS A 317 -22.36 16.53 5.25
N CYS A 318 -21.10 16.94 5.26
CA CYS A 318 -20.69 18.28 4.88
C CYS A 318 -21.15 18.67 3.47
N GLY A 319 -21.66 19.91 3.33
CA GLY A 319 -22.22 20.42 2.08
C GLY A 319 -23.71 20.12 1.87
N SER A 320 -24.25 19.11 2.56
CA SER A 320 -25.64 18.70 2.40
C SER A 320 -26.60 19.71 3.02
N THR A 321 -27.70 20.02 2.33
CA THR A 321 -28.71 21.01 2.73
C THR A 321 -30.10 20.37 2.79
N PRO A 322 -31.14 21.05 3.34
CA PRO A 322 -32.50 20.53 3.31
C PRO A 322 -33.00 20.20 1.90
N ALA A 323 -32.50 20.89 0.88
CA ALA A 323 -32.86 20.62 -0.50
C ALA A 323 -32.24 19.31 -1.02
N HIS A 324 -30.98 19.01 -0.63
CA HIS A 324 -30.37 17.69 -0.85
C HIS A 324 -31.17 16.58 -0.17
N ILE A 325 -31.53 16.78 1.10
CA ILE A 325 -32.31 15.79 1.88
C ILE A 325 -33.68 15.53 1.24
N ARG A 326 -34.34 16.57 0.69
CA ARG A 326 -35.59 16.41 -0.05
C ARG A 326 -35.40 15.55 -1.31
N ALA A 327 -34.38 15.85 -2.11
CA ALA A 327 -34.07 15.09 -3.32
C ALA A 327 -33.74 13.61 -2.99
N ILE A 328 -32.97 13.37 -1.92
CA ILE A 328 -32.66 12.02 -1.43
C ILE A 328 -33.93 11.30 -0.98
N ALA A 329 -34.75 11.94 -0.14
CA ALA A 329 -35.99 11.36 0.36
C ALA A 329 -36.96 11.01 -0.77
N GLU A 330 -37.07 11.84 -1.81
CA GLU A 330 -37.84 11.54 -3.01
C GLU A 330 -37.26 10.38 -3.81
N ALA A 331 -35.93 10.33 -3.97
CA ALA A 331 -35.24 9.27 -4.71
C ALA A 331 -35.34 7.89 -4.03
N MET A 332 -35.45 7.84 -2.69
CA MET A 332 -35.58 6.59 -1.93
C MET A 332 -37.01 6.03 -1.88
N LYS A 333 -38.04 6.83 -2.21
CA LYS A 333 -39.44 6.38 -2.15
C LYS A 333 -39.66 5.15 -3.04
N GLY A 334 -40.22 4.09 -2.44
CA GLY A 334 -40.57 2.85 -3.14
C GLY A 334 -39.41 1.89 -3.37
N LEU A 335 -38.19 2.20 -2.92
CA LEU A 335 -37.07 1.26 -2.95
C LEU A 335 -37.07 0.37 -1.72
N ALA A 336 -36.71 -0.90 -1.92
CA ALA A 336 -36.59 -1.86 -0.83
C ALA A 336 -35.32 -1.58 0.00
N PRO A 337 -35.39 -1.65 1.33
CA PRO A 337 -34.19 -1.57 2.17
C PRO A 337 -33.32 -2.82 1.98
N ARG A 338 -32.02 -2.68 2.31
CA ARG A 338 -31.11 -3.82 2.41
C ARG A 338 -31.69 -4.91 3.31
N GLN A 339 -31.71 -6.14 2.80
CA GLN A 339 -31.97 -7.33 3.62
C GLN A 339 -30.72 -7.64 4.44
N ARG A 340 -30.89 -7.82 5.75
CA ARG A 340 -29.77 -8.19 6.63
C ARG A 340 -29.17 -9.51 6.15
N SER A 341 -27.90 -9.50 5.77
CA SER A 341 -27.17 -10.73 5.49
C SER A 341 -26.87 -11.43 6.82
N VAL A 342 -27.05 -12.75 6.86
CA VAL A 342 -26.35 -13.56 7.86
C VAL A 342 -24.90 -13.56 7.41
N PRO A 343 -23.95 -13.03 8.19
CA PRO A 343 -22.54 -13.07 7.81
C PRO A 343 -22.15 -14.51 7.51
N LEU A 344 -21.17 -14.70 6.63
CA LEU A 344 -20.65 -16.04 6.30
C LEU A 344 -19.99 -16.72 7.52
N SER A 345 -19.76 -15.97 8.61
CA SER A 345 -18.78 -16.26 9.66
C SER A 345 -19.24 -16.05 11.13
N PRO A 346 -20.53 -16.09 11.51
CA PRO A 346 -20.98 -15.69 12.85
C PRO A 346 -20.39 -16.56 13.98
N SER A 347 -19.91 -17.76 13.65
CA SER A 347 -19.27 -18.71 14.57
C SER A 347 -17.74 -18.62 14.61
N TYR A 348 -17.11 -17.73 13.85
CA TYR A 348 -15.65 -17.64 13.75
C TYR A 348 -15.09 -16.67 14.78
N THR A 349 -13.89 -16.95 15.26
CA THR A 349 -13.18 -16.03 16.14
C THR A 349 -12.63 -14.89 15.28
N GLN A 350 -13.07 -13.67 15.54
CA GLN A 350 -12.64 -12.47 14.82
C GLN A 350 -11.81 -11.59 15.75
N LEU A 351 -10.64 -11.20 15.27
CA LEU A 351 -9.68 -10.32 15.92
C LEU A 351 -9.28 -9.21 14.94
N SER A 352 -8.66 -8.15 15.44
CA SER A 352 -8.11 -7.10 14.58
C SER A 352 -6.90 -6.42 15.19
N GLY A 353 -5.93 -6.09 14.34
CA GLY A 353 -5.00 -4.98 14.56
C GLY A 353 -5.48 -3.78 13.74
N LEU A 354 -4.64 -3.28 12.84
CA LEU A 354 -5.05 -2.42 11.72
C LEU A 354 -5.75 -3.21 10.59
N GLU A 355 -5.51 -4.52 10.53
CA GLU A 355 -6.09 -5.45 9.56
C GLU A 355 -6.90 -6.54 10.28
N PRO A 356 -7.93 -7.11 9.61
CA PRO A 356 -8.76 -8.15 10.19
C PRO A 356 -8.00 -9.47 10.26
N MET A 357 -8.27 -10.24 11.32
CA MET A 357 -7.83 -11.63 11.43
C MET A 357 -9.00 -12.52 11.82
N VAL A 358 -9.35 -13.47 10.94
CA VAL A 358 -10.48 -14.38 11.14
C VAL A 358 -9.96 -15.81 11.27
N ILE A 359 -10.33 -16.46 12.38
CA ILE A 359 -9.98 -17.86 12.68
C ILE A 359 -11.22 -18.72 12.48
N GLY A 360 -11.30 -19.35 11.31
CA GLY A 360 -12.36 -20.26 10.88
C GLY A 360 -11.88 -21.72 10.82
N PRO A 361 -12.73 -22.64 10.31
CA PRO A 361 -12.45 -24.08 10.30
C PRO A 361 -11.32 -24.49 9.34
N TYR A 362 -11.02 -23.68 8.34
CA TYR A 362 -9.93 -23.91 7.37
C TYR A 362 -8.68 -23.07 7.66
N THR A 363 -8.72 -22.25 8.71
CA THR A 363 -7.53 -21.52 9.16
C THR A 363 -6.56 -22.56 9.74
N ASN A 364 -5.32 -22.55 9.25
CA ASN A 364 -4.25 -23.37 9.82
C ASN A 364 -3.98 -22.95 11.28
N PHE A 365 -3.11 -23.70 11.96
CA PHE A 365 -2.66 -23.35 13.31
C PHE A 365 -2.15 -21.90 13.37
N VAL A 366 -2.64 -21.15 14.36
CA VAL A 366 -2.30 -19.74 14.54
C VAL A 366 -1.14 -19.57 15.50
N ASN A 367 -0.06 -18.97 15.02
CA ASN A 367 1.13 -18.68 15.83
C ASN A 367 0.98 -17.36 16.59
N ILE A 368 0.98 -17.42 17.92
CA ILE A 368 1.12 -16.26 18.80
C ILE A 368 2.60 -16.12 19.17
N GLY A 369 3.23 -15.00 18.80
CA GLY A 369 4.67 -14.79 19.02
C GLY A 369 5.01 -14.57 20.50
N GLU A 370 5.85 -15.43 21.08
CA GLU A 370 6.17 -15.47 22.52
C GLU A 370 7.28 -14.51 23.01
N ARG A 371 8.01 -13.83 22.12
CA ARG A 371 9.31 -13.20 22.47
C ARG A 371 9.19 -11.79 23.06
N CYS A 372 8.03 -11.16 22.98
CA CYS A 372 7.75 -9.86 23.62
C CYS A 372 7.31 -10.06 25.08
N ASN A 373 8.07 -10.88 25.81
CA ASN A 373 7.76 -11.32 27.15
C ASN A 373 8.99 -11.09 28.06
N VAL A 374 8.84 -10.24 29.08
CA VAL A 374 9.95 -9.91 29.99
C VAL A 374 10.43 -11.12 30.78
N ALA A 375 9.54 -12.00 31.23
CA ALA A 375 9.91 -13.22 31.95
C ALA A 375 10.52 -14.29 31.02
N GLY A 376 10.04 -14.39 29.78
CA GLY A 376 10.40 -15.43 28.82
C GLY A 376 11.62 -15.13 27.93
N SER A 377 11.92 -13.84 27.69
CA SER A 377 12.94 -13.41 26.73
C SER A 377 13.97 -12.49 27.38
N LYS A 378 15.17 -13.04 27.64
CA LYS A 378 16.30 -12.26 28.21
C LYS A 378 16.65 -11.03 27.37
N ARG A 379 16.58 -11.13 26.04
CA ARG A 379 16.87 -10.00 25.14
C ARG A 379 15.82 -8.90 25.32
N PHE A 380 14.54 -9.26 25.32
CA PHE A 380 13.45 -8.31 25.49
C PHE A 380 13.48 -7.67 26.89
N SER A 381 13.63 -8.47 27.95
CA SER A 381 13.76 -7.96 29.33
C SER A 381 14.87 -6.92 29.47
N ASN A 382 16.04 -7.17 28.88
CA ASN A 382 17.16 -6.23 28.94
C ASN A 382 16.87 -4.91 28.22
N LEU A 383 16.08 -4.93 27.14
CA LEU A 383 15.71 -3.73 26.39
C LEU A 383 14.67 -2.91 27.15
N ILE A 384 13.61 -3.56 27.67
CA ILE A 384 12.57 -2.90 28.49
C ILE A 384 13.18 -2.29 29.76
N LYS A 385 14.03 -3.04 30.49
CA LYS A 385 14.73 -2.51 31.68
C LYS A 385 15.66 -1.32 31.38
N LYS A 386 16.08 -1.15 30.12
CA LYS A 386 16.89 -0.01 29.66
C LYS A 386 16.06 1.08 28.99
N GLN A 387 14.74 0.92 28.92
CA GLN A 387 13.82 1.80 28.18
C GLN A 387 14.19 1.96 26.70
N ASP A 388 14.80 0.93 26.12
CA ASP A 388 15.18 0.87 24.70
C ASP A 388 14.03 0.25 23.88
N TYR A 389 12.92 0.99 23.81
CA TYR A 389 11.68 0.51 23.20
C TYR A 389 11.80 0.34 21.69
N GLU A 390 12.62 1.14 21.00
CA GLU A 390 12.84 1.00 19.55
C GLU A 390 13.44 -0.37 19.19
N ASN A 391 14.48 -0.79 19.91
CA ASN A 391 15.05 -2.12 19.71
C ASN A 391 14.12 -3.24 20.21
N ALA A 392 13.24 -2.95 21.18
CA ALA A 392 12.21 -3.89 21.60
C ALA A 392 11.12 -4.07 20.51
N LEU A 393 10.76 -3.01 19.78
CA LEU A 393 9.87 -3.08 18.61
C LEU A 393 10.47 -3.93 17.50
N ALA A 394 11.79 -3.91 17.30
CA ALA A 394 12.45 -4.79 16.34
C ALA A 394 12.20 -6.28 16.64
N ILE A 395 12.08 -6.67 17.92
CA ILE A 395 11.71 -8.05 18.31
C ILE A 395 10.27 -8.36 17.92
N ALA A 396 9.33 -7.44 18.14
CA ALA A 396 7.94 -7.61 17.70
C ALA A 396 7.86 -7.73 16.18
N LYS A 397 8.57 -6.86 15.44
CA LYS A 397 8.63 -6.86 13.99
C LYS A 397 9.23 -8.14 13.41
N ASP A 398 10.33 -8.61 13.99
CA ASP A 398 10.97 -9.87 13.62
C ASP A 398 10.01 -11.06 13.79
N GLN A 399 9.20 -11.08 14.85
CA GLN A 399 8.22 -12.15 15.05
C GLN A 399 7.14 -12.15 13.97
N VAL A 400 6.57 -10.99 13.65
CA VAL A 400 5.56 -10.86 12.57
C VAL A 400 6.16 -11.27 11.23
N ALA A 401 7.38 -10.81 10.91
CA ALA A 401 8.08 -11.19 9.67
C ALA A 401 8.38 -12.70 9.58
N ASN A 402 8.56 -13.36 10.73
CA ASN A 402 8.78 -14.81 10.84
C ASN A 402 7.49 -15.62 11.03
N GLY A 403 6.32 -15.04 10.75
CA GLY A 403 5.05 -15.77 10.68
C GLY A 403 4.21 -15.76 11.96
N ALA A 404 4.53 -14.93 12.96
CA ALA A 404 3.60 -14.66 14.05
C ALA A 404 2.40 -13.86 13.52
N GLN A 405 1.19 -14.40 13.72
CA GLN A 405 -0.05 -13.77 13.28
C GLN A 405 -0.71 -12.95 14.39
N ILE A 406 -0.31 -13.21 15.65
CA ILE A 406 -0.69 -12.48 16.86
C ILE A 406 0.59 -12.27 17.67
N LEU A 407 0.73 -11.16 18.39
CA LEU A 407 1.85 -10.92 19.29
C LEU A 407 1.43 -11.01 20.74
N ASP A 408 2.10 -11.88 21.52
CA ASP A 408 1.98 -11.92 22.97
C ASP A 408 2.88 -10.84 23.58
N VAL A 409 2.30 -9.98 24.43
CA VAL A 409 3.00 -8.88 25.09
C VAL A 409 2.85 -9.07 26.60
N ASN A 410 3.96 -9.36 27.27
CA ASN A 410 4.02 -9.52 28.73
C ASN A 410 5.09 -8.62 29.34
N MET A 411 4.68 -7.81 30.32
CA MET A 411 5.52 -6.86 31.05
C MET A 411 5.65 -7.18 32.54
N ASP A 412 5.33 -8.42 32.94
CA ASP A 412 5.39 -8.84 34.34
C ASP A 412 6.85 -9.03 34.77
N GLU A 413 7.28 -8.19 35.71
CA GLU A 413 8.55 -8.32 36.41
C GLU A 413 8.52 -7.50 37.70
N GLY A 414 8.99 -8.06 38.81
CA GLY A 414 8.88 -7.41 40.14
C GLY A 414 9.65 -6.08 40.30
N MET A 415 10.46 -5.69 39.32
CA MET A 415 11.26 -4.46 39.32
C MET A 415 10.72 -3.39 38.36
N LEU A 416 9.68 -3.70 37.57
CA LEU A 416 9.08 -2.79 36.59
C LEU A 416 7.74 -2.26 37.10
N ASN A 417 7.35 -1.07 36.61
CA ASN A 417 5.95 -0.64 36.70
C ASN A 417 5.18 -1.28 35.53
N SER A 418 4.74 -2.53 35.69
CA SER A 418 4.14 -3.31 34.61
C SER A 418 2.95 -2.62 33.91
N GLU A 419 2.14 -1.86 34.64
CA GLU A 419 1.01 -1.11 34.05
C GLU A 419 1.47 -0.04 33.07
N GLU A 420 2.45 0.76 33.49
CA GLU A 420 3.03 1.84 32.69
C GLU A 420 3.83 1.30 31.50
N GLU A 421 4.63 0.25 31.72
CA GLU A 421 5.41 -0.40 30.66
C GLU A 421 4.53 -1.06 29.60
N MET A 422 3.41 -1.68 30.01
CA MET A 422 2.43 -2.25 29.09
C MET A 422 1.80 -1.16 28.23
N ALA A 423 1.27 -0.10 28.86
CA ALA A 423 0.66 1.02 28.14
C ALA A 423 1.65 1.68 27.17
N THR A 424 2.88 1.92 27.62
CA THR A 424 3.96 2.53 26.83
C THR A 424 4.30 1.67 25.62
N PHE A 425 4.57 0.38 25.82
CA PHE A 425 4.97 -0.48 24.72
C PHE A 425 3.84 -0.75 23.71
N VAL A 426 2.59 -0.87 24.15
CA VAL A 426 1.43 -0.97 23.25
C VAL A 426 1.28 0.31 22.41
N ASN A 427 1.49 1.49 23.01
CA ASN A 427 1.48 2.76 22.26
C ASN A 427 2.63 2.84 21.24
N PHE A 428 3.81 2.31 21.56
CA PHE A 428 4.92 2.15 20.62
C PHE A 428 4.55 1.21 19.47
N ILE A 429 3.93 0.06 19.76
CA ILE A 429 3.46 -0.89 18.73
C ILE A 429 2.49 -0.20 17.77
N ALA A 430 1.55 0.60 18.28
CA ALA A 430 0.58 1.33 17.47
C ALA A 430 1.24 2.32 16.47
N SER A 431 2.48 2.74 16.71
CA SER A 431 3.22 3.66 15.83
C SER A 431 3.90 2.98 14.62
N ASP A 432 4.12 1.66 14.63
CA ASP A 432 4.69 0.90 13.51
C ASP A 432 3.59 0.08 12.80
N PRO A 433 3.16 0.47 11.58
CA PRO A 433 2.11 -0.24 10.85
C PRO A 433 2.43 -1.71 10.51
N ASP A 434 3.71 -2.08 10.39
CA ASP A 434 4.09 -3.47 10.13
C ASP A 434 3.79 -4.38 11.32
N ILE A 435 3.77 -3.81 12.54
CA ILE A 435 3.48 -4.50 13.80
C ILE A 435 1.99 -4.35 14.13
N ALA A 436 1.47 -3.11 14.08
CA ALA A 436 0.09 -2.80 14.44
C ALA A 436 -0.96 -3.51 13.57
N LYS A 437 -0.59 -4.02 12.38
CA LYS A 437 -1.50 -4.80 11.52
C LYS A 437 -2.01 -6.09 12.16
N VAL A 438 -1.20 -6.74 13.01
CA VAL A 438 -1.61 -7.99 13.69
C VAL A 438 -2.30 -7.71 15.03
N PRO A 439 -3.23 -8.57 15.49
CA PRO A 439 -3.82 -8.45 16.82
C PRO A 439 -2.78 -8.66 17.94
N LEU A 440 -3.06 -8.07 19.10
CA LEU A 440 -2.26 -8.26 20.31
C LEU A 440 -2.93 -9.24 21.28
N CYS A 441 -2.10 -10.05 21.94
CA CYS A 441 -2.43 -10.88 23.08
C CYS A 441 -1.78 -10.21 24.31
N ILE A 442 -2.61 -9.53 25.11
CA ILE A 442 -2.17 -8.79 26.29
C ILE A 442 -2.01 -9.79 27.42
N ASP A 443 -0.76 -10.04 27.82
CA ASP A 443 -0.38 -11.06 28.79
C ASP A 443 0.07 -10.45 30.11
N SER A 444 -0.62 -10.81 31.19
CA SER A 444 -0.26 -10.46 32.56
C SER A 444 -1.01 -11.32 33.57
N SER A 445 -0.34 -11.61 34.68
CA SER A 445 -0.93 -12.20 35.89
C SER A 445 -1.72 -11.19 36.74
N ASN A 446 -1.47 -9.89 36.56
CA ASN A 446 -2.19 -8.81 37.20
C ASN A 446 -3.21 -8.18 36.24
N PHE A 447 -4.48 -8.17 36.64
CA PHE A 447 -5.59 -7.66 35.82
C PHE A 447 -5.50 -6.15 35.54
N SER A 448 -4.90 -5.35 36.43
CA SER A 448 -4.73 -3.91 36.18
C SER A 448 -3.79 -3.63 34.99
N VAL A 449 -2.78 -4.48 34.79
CA VAL A 449 -1.87 -4.43 33.62
C VAL A 449 -2.60 -4.83 32.34
N ILE A 450 -3.46 -5.88 32.41
CA ILE A 450 -4.34 -6.25 31.29
C ILE A 450 -5.19 -5.05 30.89
N GLU A 451 -5.83 -4.40 31.86
CA GLU A 451 -6.68 -3.25 31.63
C GLU A 451 -5.89 -2.07 31.03
N ALA A 452 -4.68 -1.79 31.51
CA ALA A 452 -3.80 -0.79 30.93
C ALA A 452 -3.49 -1.07 29.44
N GLY A 453 -3.21 -2.33 29.08
CA GLY A 453 -3.01 -2.74 27.70
C GLY A 453 -4.28 -2.62 26.84
N LEU A 454 -5.44 -3.03 27.36
CA LEU A 454 -6.73 -2.92 26.66
C LEU A 454 -7.12 -1.48 26.34
N LYS A 455 -6.85 -0.55 27.27
CA LYS A 455 -7.08 0.90 27.11
C LYS A 455 -6.25 1.51 25.97
N CYS A 456 -5.09 0.91 25.66
CA CYS A 456 -4.19 1.34 24.58
C CYS A 456 -4.44 0.62 23.25
N CYS A 457 -5.27 -0.43 23.21
CA CYS A 457 -5.53 -1.21 22.01
C CYS A 457 -6.72 -0.68 21.18
N GLN A 458 -6.43 -0.24 19.96
CA GLN A 458 -7.47 0.12 18.98
C GLN A 458 -8.23 -1.11 18.43
N GLY A 459 -7.48 -2.18 18.15
CA GLY A 459 -7.99 -3.45 17.64
C GLY A 459 -8.77 -4.30 18.65
N LYS A 460 -9.39 -5.37 18.17
CA LYS A 460 -9.93 -6.45 19.00
C LYS A 460 -8.80 -7.44 19.34
N CYS A 461 -8.37 -7.39 20.59
CA CYS A 461 -7.25 -8.12 21.16
C CYS A 461 -7.69 -9.40 21.89
N ILE A 462 -6.71 -10.19 22.32
CA ILE A 462 -6.88 -11.32 23.24
C ILE A 462 -6.35 -10.92 24.62
N VAL A 463 -7.08 -11.26 25.68
CA VAL A 463 -6.63 -11.17 27.06
C VAL A 463 -6.05 -12.49 27.52
N ASN A 464 -4.82 -12.49 28.01
CA ASN A 464 -4.10 -13.64 28.53
C ASN A 464 -3.65 -13.37 29.99
N SER A 465 -4.39 -13.75 31.01
CA SER A 465 -5.58 -14.59 31.00
C SER A 465 -6.42 -14.33 32.26
N ILE A 466 -7.57 -15.00 32.36
CA ILE A 466 -8.34 -15.09 33.61
C ILE A 466 -8.53 -16.56 34.01
N SER A 467 -8.90 -16.80 35.27
CA SER A 467 -9.13 -18.15 35.80
C SER A 467 -10.11 -18.13 36.97
N LEU A 468 -10.52 -19.30 37.46
CA LEU A 468 -11.39 -19.45 38.63
C LEU A 468 -10.63 -19.48 39.96
N LYS A 469 -9.31 -19.24 39.94
CA LYS A 469 -8.43 -19.31 41.12
C LYS A 469 -8.91 -18.47 42.31
N GLU A 470 -9.43 -17.27 42.04
CA GLU A 470 -9.91 -16.31 43.06
C GLU A 470 -11.42 -16.44 43.30
N GLY A 471 -12.04 -17.49 42.75
CA GLY A 471 -13.47 -17.76 42.85
C GLY A 471 -14.28 -17.23 41.67
N GLU A 472 -15.54 -17.66 41.62
CA GLU A 472 -16.47 -17.37 40.53
C GLU A 472 -16.81 -15.87 40.39
N GLN A 473 -16.95 -15.15 41.51
CA GLN A 473 -17.34 -13.73 41.49
C GLN A 473 -16.26 -12.86 40.82
N ASP A 474 -15.00 -13.06 41.19
CA ASP A 474 -13.85 -12.38 40.58
C ASP A 474 -13.75 -12.70 39.08
N PHE A 475 -13.92 -13.97 38.70
CA PHE A 475 -13.94 -14.40 37.30
C PHE A 475 -15.06 -13.71 36.50
N ILE A 476 -16.26 -13.56 37.06
CA ILE A 476 -17.39 -12.85 36.44
C ILE A 476 -17.07 -11.36 36.26
N GLU A 477 -16.51 -10.70 37.27
CA GLU A 477 -16.17 -9.28 37.23
C GLU A 477 -15.12 -8.98 36.16
N LYS A 478 -14.02 -9.75 36.14
CA LYS A 478 -12.98 -9.67 35.12
C LYS A 478 -13.54 -9.95 33.72
N ALA A 479 -14.37 -11.00 33.56
CA ALA A 479 -14.98 -11.34 32.27
C ALA A 479 -15.96 -10.26 31.75
N LYS A 480 -16.75 -9.63 32.63
CA LYS A 480 -17.61 -8.49 32.26
C LYS A 480 -16.79 -7.30 31.77
N CYS A 481 -15.70 -6.99 32.48
CA CYS A 481 -14.78 -5.92 32.10
C CYS A 481 -14.16 -6.18 30.71
N ILE A 482 -13.62 -7.38 30.48
CA ILE A 482 -13.07 -7.79 29.17
C ILE A 482 -14.12 -7.68 28.05
N LYS A 483 -15.35 -8.11 28.33
CA LYS A 483 -16.46 -8.01 27.38
C LYS A 483 -16.77 -6.55 27.02
N ARG A 484 -16.75 -5.65 27.99
CA ARG A 484 -16.99 -4.21 27.79
C ARG A 484 -15.90 -3.57 26.92
N TYR A 485 -14.64 -3.98 27.07
CA TYR A 485 -13.55 -3.58 26.16
C TYR A 485 -13.63 -4.23 24.76
N GLY A 486 -14.47 -5.25 24.60
CA GLY A 486 -14.68 -5.94 23.32
C GLY A 486 -13.61 -6.97 22.95
N ALA A 487 -12.81 -7.45 23.90
CA ALA A 487 -11.71 -8.39 23.64
C ALA A 487 -12.15 -9.86 23.71
N CYS A 488 -11.34 -10.75 23.10
CA CYS A 488 -11.39 -12.18 23.35
C CYS A 488 -10.64 -12.53 24.65
N VAL A 489 -10.90 -13.71 25.21
CA VAL A 489 -10.32 -14.11 26.49
C VAL A 489 -9.72 -15.51 26.44
N ILE A 490 -8.48 -15.63 26.94
CA ILE A 490 -7.87 -16.89 27.32
C ILE A 490 -8.26 -17.21 28.77
N VAL A 491 -8.87 -18.37 28.97
CA VAL A 491 -9.23 -18.91 30.28
C VAL A 491 -8.27 -20.05 30.61
N MET A 492 -7.46 -19.86 31.63
CA MET A 492 -6.58 -20.90 32.14
C MET A 492 -7.37 -21.95 32.93
N CYS A 493 -7.00 -23.23 32.77
CA CYS A 493 -7.54 -24.33 33.58
C CYS A 493 -6.98 -24.33 35.01
N PHE A 494 -7.33 -23.29 35.77
CA PHE A 494 -6.92 -23.07 37.16
C PHE A 494 -8.16 -22.62 37.94
N ASP A 495 -8.48 -23.33 39.01
CA ASP A 495 -9.60 -22.99 39.90
C ASP A 495 -9.15 -22.91 41.37
N GLU A 496 -10.10 -22.85 42.29
CA GLU A 496 -9.85 -22.73 43.73
C GLU A 496 -9.06 -23.93 44.30
N GLU A 497 -9.06 -25.09 43.62
CA GLU A 497 -8.31 -26.27 44.01
C GLU A 497 -6.89 -26.32 43.43
N GLY A 498 -6.57 -25.42 42.50
CA GLY A 498 -5.24 -25.33 41.90
C GLY A 498 -5.22 -25.51 40.38
N GLN A 499 -4.03 -25.78 39.85
CA GLN A 499 -3.80 -25.98 38.43
C GLN A 499 -4.23 -27.40 38.00
N ALA A 500 -5.01 -27.53 36.94
CA ALA A 500 -5.45 -28.83 36.46
C ALA A 500 -4.35 -29.60 35.72
N THR A 501 -4.05 -30.82 36.21
CA THR A 501 -3.01 -31.72 35.68
C THR A 501 -3.57 -32.95 34.97
N SER A 502 -4.73 -33.48 35.39
CA SER A 502 -5.41 -34.62 34.75
C SER A 502 -6.40 -34.19 33.66
N VAL A 503 -6.80 -35.14 32.80
CA VAL A 503 -7.78 -34.89 31.73
C VAL A 503 -9.12 -34.45 32.31
N GLU A 504 -9.61 -35.14 33.34
CA GLU A 504 -10.91 -34.92 33.97
C GLU A 504 -10.99 -33.51 34.56
N ARG A 505 -9.96 -33.09 35.31
CA ARG A 505 -9.91 -31.74 35.91
C ARG A 505 -9.84 -30.65 34.86
N LYS A 506 -9.07 -30.83 33.79
CA LYS A 506 -9.02 -29.85 32.68
C LYS A 506 -10.39 -29.66 32.04
N VAL A 507 -11.11 -30.76 31.77
CA VAL A 507 -12.46 -30.73 31.17
C VAL A 507 -13.48 -30.09 32.12
N GLU A 508 -13.48 -30.48 33.40
CA GLU A 508 -14.40 -29.96 34.42
C GLU A 508 -14.32 -28.43 34.54
N ILE A 509 -13.11 -27.88 34.65
CA ILE A 509 -12.89 -26.43 34.75
C ILE A 509 -13.37 -25.73 33.47
N CYS A 510 -13.05 -26.28 32.29
CA CYS A 510 -13.52 -25.72 31.01
C CYS A 510 -15.05 -25.68 30.93
N GLU A 511 -15.74 -26.76 31.31
CA GLU A 511 -17.20 -26.83 31.31
C GLU A 511 -17.84 -25.84 32.29
N ARG A 512 -17.26 -25.68 33.49
CA ARG A 512 -17.70 -24.68 34.48
C ARG A 512 -17.51 -23.26 33.96
N SER A 513 -16.32 -22.92 33.49
CA SER A 513 -16.02 -21.59 32.94
C SER A 513 -16.88 -21.27 31.72
N TYR A 514 -17.11 -22.22 30.82
CA TYR A 514 -17.95 -22.04 29.64
C TYR A 514 -19.39 -21.68 30.01
N LYS A 515 -19.98 -22.38 30.98
CA LYS A 515 -21.33 -22.07 31.48
C LYS A 515 -21.39 -20.67 32.09
N ILE A 516 -20.44 -20.31 32.96
CA ILE A 516 -20.40 -18.97 33.56
C ILE A 516 -20.30 -17.89 32.48
N LEU A 517 -19.37 -18.04 31.53
CA LEU A 517 -19.16 -17.05 30.48
C LEU A 517 -20.38 -16.91 29.56
N THR A 518 -20.94 -18.02 29.08
CA THR A 518 -22.03 -17.98 28.08
C THR A 518 -23.40 -17.72 28.70
N GLU A 519 -23.67 -18.26 29.89
CA GLU A 519 -25.00 -18.17 30.53
C GLU A 519 -25.12 -16.96 31.47
N VAL A 520 -24.07 -16.60 32.21
CA VAL A 520 -24.10 -15.49 33.20
C VAL A 520 -23.58 -14.19 32.58
N VAL A 521 -22.36 -14.19 32.02
CA VAL A 521 -21.73 -13.00 31.42
C VAL A 521 -22.29 -12.69 30.03
N LYS A 522 -22.94 -13.67 29.37
CA LYS A 522 -23.41 -13.59 27.98
C LYS A 522 -22.26 -13.29 27.01
N PHE A 523 -21.12 -13.91 27.25
CA PHE A 523 -19.97 -13.90 26.35
C PHE A 523 -20.26 -14.80 25.15
N LEU A 524 -19.80 -14.40 23.97
CA LEU A 524 -19.95 -15.23 22.77
C LEU A 524 -18.94 -16.39 22.81
N PRO A 525 -19.35 -17.65 22.59
CA PRO A 525 -18.46 -18.81 22.63
C PRO A 525 -17.20 -18.67 21.77
N GLN A 526 -17.32 -18.06 20.59
CA GLN A 526 -16.22 -17.83 19.65
C GLN A 526 -15.17 -16.82 20.14
N ASN A 527 -15.45 -16.06 21.19
CA ASN A 527 -14.47 -15.17 21.83
C ASN A 527 -13.76 -15.85 23.02
N ILE A 528 -14.09 -17.12 23.33
CA ILE A 528 -13.50 -17.89 24.43
C ILE A 528 -12.41 -18.80 23.88
N ILE A 529 -11.22 -18.70 24.48
CA ILE A 529 -10.06 -19.53 24.22
C ILE A 529 -9.71 -20.22 25.53
N PHE A 530 -9.60 -21.55 25.56
CA PHE A 530 -9.14 -22.27 26.74
C PHE A 530 -7.65 -22.59 26.63
N ASP A 531 -6.88 -22.22 27.66
CA ASP A 531 -5.55 -22.78 27.89
C ASP A 531 -5.69 -23.96 28.83
N LEU A 532 -5.44 -25.16 28.30
CA LEU A 532 -5.54 -26.40 29.06
C LEU A 532 -4.31 -26.66 29.94
N ASN A 533 -3.40 -25.69 30.10
CA ASN A 533 -2.11 -25.77 30.77
C ASN A 533 -1.18 -26.81 30.14
N ILE A 534 -0.28 -26.36 29.27
CA ILE A 534 0.89 -27.14 28.84
C ILE A 534 1.92 -27.10 29.97
N LEU A 535 2.17 -28.26 30.59
CA LEU A 535 3.09 -28.43 31.71
C LEU A 535 4.38 -29.12 31.26
N THR A 536 5.45 -28.93 32.02
CA THR A 536 6.76 -29.51 31.71
C THR A 536 6.75 -31.03 31.87
N ILE A 537 7.24 -31.75 30.85
CA ILE A 537 7.44 -33.20 30.87
C ILE A 537 8.93 -33.54 30.92
N ALA A 538 9.26 -34.82 31.07
CA ALA A 538 10.63 -35.33 31.16
C ALA A 538 11.45 -34.68 32.29
N THR A 539 10.82 -34.42 33.44
CA THR A 539 11.48 -33.83 34.62
C THR A 539 12.16 -34.87 35.52
N GLY A 540 11.95 -36.16 35.26
CA GLY A 540 12.35 -37.26 36.15
C GLY A 540 11.40 -37.50 37.32
N ILE A 541 10.19 -36.92 37.28
CA ILE A 541 9.11 -37.11 38.27
C ILE A 541 7.99 -37.86 37.54
N GLU A 542 7.61 -39.04 38.04
CA GLU A 542 6.69 -39.96 37.35
C GLU A 542 5.31 -39.32 37.10
N GLU A 543 4.84 -38.51 38.05
CA GLU A 543 3.56 -37.80 37.98
C GLU A 543 3.48 -36.81 36.80
N HIS A 544 4.62 -36.36 36.27
CA HIS A 544 4.67 -35.39 35.17
C HIS A 544 4.66 -36.04 33.78
N ASN A 545 4.89 -37.35 33.69
CA ASN A 545 5.08 -38.03 32.42
C ASN A 545 3.84 -37.96 31.52
N ASP A 546 2.65 -38.03 32.11
CA ASP A 546 1.38 -38.01 31.38
C ASP A 546 0.93 -36.60 30.95
N TYR A 547 1.59 -35.52 31.36
CA TYR A 547 1.06 -34.16 31.13
C TYR A 547 0.89 -33.80 29.65
N GLY A 548 1.82 -34.23 28.78
CA GLY A 548 1.73 -34.01 27.33
C GLY A 548 0.51 -34.72 26.72
N LYS A 549 0.36 -36.00 27.03
CA LYS A 549 -0.79 -36.83 26.65
C LYS A 549 -2.11 -36.28 27.20
N ASN A 550 -2.15 -35.91 28.48
CA ASN A 550 -3.35 -35.38 29.13
C ASN A 550 -3.85 -34.09 28.47
N PHE A 551 -2.95 -33.21 28.03
CA PHE A 551 -3.33 -32.01 27.26
C PHE A 551 -4.00 -32.39 25.92
N ILE A 552 -3.41 -33.33 25.18
CA ILE A 552 -3.92 -33.75 23.87
C ILE A 552 -5.28 -34.44 24.01
N ASP A 553 -5.43 -35.31 25.02
CA ASP A 553 -6.67 -36.03 25.28
C ASP A 553 -7.79 -35.08 25.76
N ALA A 554 -7.47 -34.14 26.66
CA ALA A 554 -8.41 -33.10 27.09
C ALA A 554 -8.84 -32.20 25.92
N THR A 555 -7.91 -31.85 25.01
CA THR A 555 -8.21 -31.04 23.81
C THR A 555 -9.33 -31.68 22.99
N ARG A 556 -9.27 -33.00 22.73
CA ARG A 556 -10.31 -33.72 21.98
C ARG A 556 -11.67 -33.64 22.67
N ILE A 557 -11.70 -33.79 23.98
CA ILE A 557 -12.94 -33.78 24.77
C ILE A 557 -13.54 -32.37 24.78
N VAL A 558 -12.73 -31.34 25.07
CA VAL A 558 -13.18 -29.96 25.13
C VAL A 558 -13.69 -29.49 23.78
N LYS A 559 -12.95 -29.74 22.68
CA LYS A 559 -13.41 -29.38 21.32
C LYS A 559 -14.71 -30.07 20.92
N LYS A 560 -14.94 -31.30 21.41
CA LYS A 560 -16.16 -32.05 21.15
C LYS A 560 -17.34 -31.53 21.99
N ASN A 561 -17.12 -31.22 23.26
CA ASN A 561 -18.18 -30.87 24.21
C ASN A 561 -18.56 -29.38 24.15
N LEU A 562 -17.59 -28.49 23.92
CA LEU A 562 -17.76 -27.03 24.01
C LEU A 562 -17.70 -26.42 22.61
N VAL A 563 -18.87 -26.17 22.02
CA VAL A 563 -18.99 -25.67 20.64
C VAL A 563 -18.58 -24.19 20.57
N GLY A 564 -17.81 -23.84 19.55
CA GLY A 564 -17.43 -22.45 19.23
C GLY A 564 -16.09 -21.99 19.84
N VAL A 565 -15.63 -22.65 20.92
CA VAL A 565 -14.39 -22.26 21.61
C VAL A 565 -13.13 -22.63 20.81
N LYS A 566 -12.02 -21.98 21.17
CA LYS A 566 -10.68 -22.30 20.67
C LYS A 566 -9.79 -22.85 21.79
N ILE A 567 -8.76 -23.60 21.44
CA ILE A 567 -7.78 -24.15 22.38
C ILE A 567 -6.40 -23.57 22.11
N SER A 568 -5.75 -23.10 23.18
CA SER A 568 -4.40 -22.55 23.18
C SER A 568 -3.51 -23.22 24.24
N GLY A 569 -2.24 -22.83 24.25
CA GLY A 569 -1.27 -23.18 25.28
C GLY A 569 0.13 -22.63 25.00
N GLY A 570 0.89 -22.39 26.07
CA GLY A 570 2.31 -22.03 26.01
C GLY A 570 3.20 -23.21 25.63
N ILE A 571 3.59 -23.33 24.36
CA ILE A 571 4.31 -24.51 23.84
C ILE A 571 5.69 -24.67 24.49
N SER A 572 6.38 -23.55 24.73
CA SER A 572 7.71 -23.54 25.33
C SER A 572 7.77 -24.21 26.72
N ASN A 573 6.66 -24.22 27.48
CA ASN A 573 6.56 -24.80 28.82
C ASN A 573 6.78 -26.31 28.85
N LEU A 574 6.38 -27.02 27.78
CA LEU A 574 6.53 -28.47 27.64
C LEU A 574 7.99 -28.92 27.84
N SER A 575 8.92 -28.10 27.35
CA SER A 575 10.32 -28.43 27.12
C SER A 575 11.30 -27.84 28.15
N PHE A 576 10.81 -27.28 29.27
CA PHE A 576 11.68 -26.57 30.22
C PHE A 576 12.75 -27.44 30.88
N ALA A 577 12.54 -28.76 30.96
CA ALA A 577 13.56 -29.70 31.43
C ALA A 577 14.85 -29.66 30.58
N PHE A 578 14.78 -29.20 29.33
CA PHE A 578 15.90 -29.17 28.38
C PHE A 578 16.38 -27.74 28.03
N ARG A 579 16.23 -26.77 28.93
CA ARG A 579 16.72 -25.39 28.71
C ARG A 579 18.21 -25.37 28.32
N GLY A 580 18.53 -24.65 27.25
CA GLY A 580 19.88 -24.61 26.66
C GLY A 580 20.11 -25.61 25.52
N LYS A 581 19.20 -26.55 25.30
CA LYS A 581 19.25 -27.55 24.22
C LYS A 581 18.22 -27.25 23.14
N ASN A 582 18.43 -26.17 22.38
CA ASN A 582 17.40 -25.65 21.46
C ASN A 582 16.94 -26.68 20.42
N GLN A 583 17.84 -27.44 19.81
CA GLN A 583 17.48 -28.48 18.83
C GLN A 583 16.50 -29.52 19.39
N ILE A 584 16.69 -29.94 20.64
CA ILE A 584 15.78 -30.87 21.34
C ILE A 584 14.43 -30.20 21.62
N ARG A 585 14.46 -28.97 22.13
CA ARG A 585 13.23 -28.24 22.48
C ARG A 585 12.36 -28.00 21.25
N GLU A 586 12.98 -27.52 20.16
CA GLU A 586 12.32 -27.24 18.89
C GLU A 586 11.71 -28.52 18.28
N ALA A 587 12.42 -29.66 18.36
CA ALA A 587 11.87 -30.95 17.96
C ALA A 587 10.66 -31.37 18.82
N MET A 588 10.76 -31.28 20.15
CA MET A 588 9.64 -31.58 21.05
C MET A 588 8.42 -30.70 20.77
N HIS A 589 8.62 -29.41 20.48
CA HIS A 589 7.54 -28.47 20.15
C HIS A 589 6.82 -28.90 18.87
N SER A 590 7.55 -29.20 17.81
CA SER A 590 6.97 -29.62 16.53
C SER A 590 6.23 -30.95 16.62
N VAL A 591 6.76 -31.94 17.36
CA VAL A 591 6.09 -33.23 17.59
C VAL A 591 4.81 -33.04 18.41
N PHE A 592 4.87 -32.25 19.48
CA PHE A 592 3.69 -31.96 20.29
C PHE A 592 2.61 -31.24 19.49
N LEU A 593 2.98 -30.18 18.76
CA LEU A 593 2.07 -29.42 17.92
C LEU A 593 1.42 -30.30 16.85
N TYR A 594 2.17 -31.19 16.20
CA TYR A 594 1.63 -32.12 15.22
C TYR A 594 0.44 -32.93 15.77
N HIS A 595 0.57 -33.48 16.98
CA HIS A 595 -0.49 -34.26 17.61
C HIS A 595 -1.59 -33.38 18.22
N ALA A 596 -1.24 -32.26 18.84
CA ALA A 596 -2.20 -31.35 19.46
C ALA A 596 -3.11 -30.69 18.41
N ILE A 597 -2.56 -30.27 17.26
CA ILE A 597 -3.34 -29.72 16.14
C ILE A 597 -4.31 -30.79 15.61
N LYS A 598 -3.86 -32.04 15.42
CA LYS A 598 -4.74 -33.15 15.04
C LYS A 598 -5.85 -33.44 16.06
N ALA A 599 -5.60 -33.18 17.35
CA ALA A 599 -6.60 -33.29 18.40
C ALA A 599 -7.58 -32.10 18.43
N GLY A 600 -7.26 -31.01 17.75
CA GLY A 600 -8.11 -29.82 17.61
C GLY A 600 -7.58 -28.56 18.28
N MET A 601 -6.28 -28.47 18.59
CA MET A 601 -5.64 -27.24 19.04
C MET A 601 -5.61 -26.20 17.92
N ASP A 602 -6.10 -24.99 18.18
CA ASP A 602 -6.34 -23.97 17.14
C ASP A 602 -5.21 -22.93 17.05
N LEU A 603 -4.63 -22.55 18.19
CA LEU A 603 -3.59 -21.53 18.29
C LEU A 603 -2.60 -21.87 19.42
N GLY A 604 -1.44 -21.22 19.47
CA GLY A 604 -0.51 -21.42 20.58
C GLY A 604 0.59 -20.35 20.66
N ILE A 605 1.10 -20.16 21.87
CA ILE A 605 2.18 -19.21 22.16
C ILE A 605 3.51 -19.91 21.88
N VAL A 606 4.18 -19.47 20.81
CA VAL A 606 5.32 -20.12 20.18
C VAL A 606 6.39 -19.13 19.75
N ASN A 607 7.62 -19.63 19.60
CA ASN A 607 8.65 -18.94 18.84
C ASN A 607 8.48 -19.22 17.34
N ALA A 608 7.68 -18.39 16.65
CA ALA A 608 7.23 -18.62 15.27
C ALA A 608 8.35 -18.93 14.25
N GLY A 609 9.57 -18.39 14.44
CA GLY A 609 10.70 -18.61 13.52
C GLY A 609 11.48 -19.91 13.70
N ASN A 610 11.22 -20.68 14.77
CA ASN A 610 12.08 -21.79 15.22
C ASN A 610 11.36 -23.15 15.29
N LEU A 611 10.28 -23.35 14.52
CA LEU A 611 9.58 -24.63 14.48
C LEU A 611 10.04 -25.45 13.25
N PRO A 612 10.82 -26.53 13.42
CA PRO A 612 11.18 -27.41 12.32
C PRO A 612 9.93 -28.13 11.79
N LEU A 613 9.90 -28.46 10.50
CA LEU A 613 8.85 -29.32 9.97
C LEU A 613 8.96 -30.70 10.62
N TYR A 614 7.81 -31.28 10.99
CA TYR A 614 7.76 -32.61 11.62
C TYR A 614 8.48 -33.70 10.79
N SER A 615 8.43 -33.60 9.45
CA SER A 615 9.11 -34.49 8.52
C SER A 615 10.64 -34.37 8.51
N ASP A 616 11.17 -33.23 8.96
CA ASP A 616 12.58 -32.88 8.85
C ASP A 616 13.35 -33.20 10.15
N ILE A 617 12.64 -33.65 11.19
CA ILE A 617 13.23 -34.08 12.45
C ILE A 617 13.90 -35.44 12.25
N GLU A 618 15.14 -35.59 12.72
CA GLU A 618 15.87 -36.86 12.66
C GLU A 618 15.04 -38.00 13.26
N GLU A 619 14.93 -39.13 12.56
CA GLU A 619 14.05 -40.25 12.91
C GLU A 619 14.23 -40.74 14.36
N ASN A 620 15.47 -40.79 14.86
CA ASN A 620 15.74 -41.19 16.25
C ASN A 620 15.20 -40.15 17.24
N LEU A 621 15.49 -38.87 17.01
CA LEU A 621 15.01 -37.78 17.86
C LEU A 621 13.48 -37.66 17.82
N LEU A 622 12.89 -37.84 16.64
CA LEU A 622 11.45 -37.86 16.43
C LEU A 622 10.78 -38.95 17.28
N ARG A 623 11.27 -40.19 17.20
CA ARG A 623 10.74 -41.31 18.00
C ARG A 623 10.88 -41.07 19.49
N LEU A 624 12.04 -40.60 19.95
CA LEU A 624 12.24 -40.28 21.37
C LEU A 624 11.28 -39.19 21.85
N CYS A 625 11.06 -38.14 21.04
CA CYS A 625 10.08 -37.10 21.36
C CYS A 625 8.65 -37.64 21.41
N GLU A 626 8.23 -38.48 20.46
CA GLU A 626 6.92 -39.13 20.47
C GLU A 626 6.72 -40.00 21.70
N ASP A 627 7.72 -40.83 22.03
CA ASP A 627 7.65 -41.75 23.15
C ASP A 627 7.55 -41.00 24.49
N ILE A 628 8.26 -39.88 24.63
CA ILE A 628 8.16 -38.98 25.80
C ILE A 628 6.79 -38.31 25.88
N ILE A 629 6.27 -37.78 24.77
CA ILE A 629 4.98 -37.06 24.75
C ILE A 629 3.81 -38.00 25.04
N TRP A 630 3.86 -39.23 24.53
CA TRP A 630 2.82 -40.24 24.71
C TRP A 630 3.03 -41.13 25.95
N ASN A 631 4.16 -40.97 26.66
CA ASN A 631 4.57 -41.78 27.80
C ASN A 631 4.51 -43.30 27.49
N THR A 632 5.07 -43.71 26.35
CA THR A 632 5.06 -45.11 25.88
C THR A 632 6.20 -45.95 26.46
N ILE A 633 7.31 -45.30 26.88
CA ILE A 633 8.49 -45.95 27.45
C ILE A 633 8.80 -45.39 28.85
N PRO A 634 9.09 -46.23 29.86
CA PRO A 634 9.35 -45.77 31.22
C PRO A 634 10.65 -44.95 31.38
N ASP A 635 11.65 -45.20 30.54
CA ASP A 635 13.01 -44.63 30.63
C ASP A 635 13.26 -43.51 29.61
N GLY A 636 12.22 -42.96 28.98
CA GLY A 636 12.35 -41.96 27.91
C GLY A 636 13.10 -40.70 28.30
N THR A 637 12.96 -40.25 29.55
CA THR A 637 13.71 -39.10 30.10
C THR A 637 15.21 -39.38 30.13
N GLU A 638 15.62 -40.57 30.60
CA GLU A 638 17.03 -40.95 30.68
C GLU A 638 17.64 -41.08 29.28
N GLN A 639 16.92 -41.70 28.35
CA GLN A 639 17.36 -41.84 26.97
C GLN A 639 17.54 -40.48 26.26
N MET A 640 16.65 -39.53 26.50
CA MET A 640 16.75 -38.18 25.94
C MET A 640 17.93 -37.38 26.51
N LEU A 641 18.23 -37.56 27.80
CA LEU A 641 19.43 -36.96 28.42
C LEU A 641 20.72 -37.57 27.84
N MET A 642 20.77 -38.89 27.67
CA MET A 642 21.90 -39.55 27.01
C MET A 642 22.09 -39.06 25.56
N TYR A 643 20.99 -38.81 24.84
CA TYR A 643 21.02 -38.20 23.51
C TYR A 643 21.56 -36.76 23.56
N ALA A 644 21.10 -35.95 24.51
CA ALA A 644 21.55 -34.58 24.71
C ALA A 644 23.04 -34.45 25.07
N GLU A 645 23.60 -35.41 25.80
CA GLU A 645 25.04 -35.48 26.11
C GLU A 645 25.89 -35.86 24.90
N LYS A 646 25.38 -36.72 24.01
CA LYS A 646 26.04 -37.05 22.74
C LYS A 646 26.17 -35.82 21.85
N LEU A 647 25.13 -34.99 21.79
CA LEU A 647 25.13 -33.72 21.04
C LEU A 647 26.14 -32.69 21.57
N ASP A 648 26.36 -32.59 22.88
CA ASP A 648 27.33 -31.66 23.47
C ASP A 648 28.78 -32.05 23.19
N LYS A 649 29.09 -33.35 23.11
CA LYS A 649 30.45 -33.84 22.81
C LYS A 649 30.91 -33.44 21.40
N THR A 650 29.98 -33.13 20.51
CA THR A 650 30.25 -32.60 19.17
C THR A 650 30.41 -31.07 19.10
N ALA A 651 30.10 -30.31 20.17
CA ALA A 651 29.96 -28.85 20.12
C ALA A 651 31.24 -28.02 20.41
N LYS A 652 32.41 -28.63 20.61
CA LYS A 652 33.69 -27.88 20.78
C LYS A 652 34.45 -27.74 19.46
N LYS A 653 34.02 -26.79 18.63
CA LYS A 653 34.92 -26.12 17.68
C LYS A 653 34.37 -24.73 17.36
N ASN A 654 34.96 -23.70 18.00
CA ASN A 654 34.89 -22.35 17.47
C ASN A 654 35.56 -22.38 16.09
N VAL A 655 34.81 -22.17 15.01
CA VAL A 655 35.38 -22.01 13.67
C VAL A 655 35.00 -20.62 13.14
N THR A 656 36.04 -19.79 13.11
CA THR A 656 36.17 -18.54 12.38
C THR A 656 35.76 -18.66 10.91
N GLU A 657 34.92 -17.72 10.45
CA GLU A 657 34.71 -17.15 9.10
C GLU A 657 34.68 -18.03 7.81
N GLU A 658 34.92 -19.34 7.85
CA GLU A 658 34.78 -20.22 6.67
C GLU A 658 34.17 -21.60 7.01
N GLU A 659 33.22 -21.68 7.95
CA GLU A 659 32.50 -22.93 8.28
C GLU A 659 31.84 -23.59 7.05
N TRP A 660 31.37 -22.81 6.08
CA TRP A 660 30.75 -23.37 4.88
C TRP A 660 31.75 -24.12 3.98
N ARG A 661 33.07 -23.89 4.13
CA ARG A 661 34.11 -24.60 3.33
C ARG A 661 34.30 -26.05 3.75
N SER A 662 33.87 -26.43 4.96
CA SER A 662 33.88 -27.83 5.42
C SER A 662 32.62 -28.60 5.02
N LEU A 663 31.63 -27.93 4.39
CA LEU A 663 30.44 -28.59 3.87
C LEU A 663 30.79 -29.55 2.71
N PRO A 664 29.97 -30.58 2.45
CA PRO A 664 30.08 -31.40 1.26
C PRO A 664 30.09 -30.55 -0.02
N LEU A 665 30.78 -31.04 -1.05
CA LEU A 665 30.99 -30.32 -2.31
C LEU A 665 29.70 -29.76 -2.93
N GLU A 666 28.63 -30.55 -2.96
CA GLU A 666 27.33 -30.12 -3.49
C GLU A 666 26.73 -28.96 -2.68
N GLU A 667 26.84 -29.01 -1.35
CA GLU A 667 26.36 -27.96 -0.45
C GLU A 667 27.20 -26.68 -0.54
N ARG A 668 28.51 -26.80 -0.79
CA ARG A 668 29.39 -25.64 -1.05
C ARG A 668 29.01 -24.92 -2.35
N LEU A 669 28.70 -25.67 -3.40
CA LEU A 669 28.23 -25.12 -4.67
C LEU A 669 26.86 -24.43 -4.53
N VAL A 670 25.92 -25.05 -3.81
CA VAL A 670 24.61 -24.43 -3.51
C VAL A 670 24.77 -23.18 -2.65
N TYR A 671 25.60 -23.23 -1.59
CA TYR A 671 25.83 -22.11 -0.69
C TYR A 671 26.49 -20.92 -1.40
N SER A 672 27.53 -21.19 -2.21
CA SER A 672 28.23 -20.16 -2.98
C SER A 672 27.30 -19.49 -4.01
N LEU A 673 26.39 -20.23 -4.64
CA LEU A 673 25.34 -19.67 -5.50
C LEU A 673 24.35 -18.80 -4.72
N VAL A 674 23.75 -19.31 -3.64
CA VAL A 674 22.75 -18.56 -2.84
C VAL A 674 23.36 -17.32 -2.18
N LYS A 675 24.63 -17.33 -1.80
CA LYS A 675 25.31 -16.15 -1.20
C LYS A 675 26.05 -15.29 -2.23
N GLY A 676 26.07 -15.70 -3.50
CA GLY A 676 26.78 -15.01 -4.58
C GLY A 676 28.28 -14.88 -4.31
N ILE A 677 28.94 -15.96 -3.88
CA ILE A 677 30.38 -16.02 -3.58
C ILE A 677 31.11 -16.60 -4.79
N ASP A 678 31.91 -15.79 -5.48
CA ASP A 678 32.67 -16.22 -6.68
C ASP A 678 34.14 -16.56 -6.41
N LYS A 679 34.61 -16.40 -5.16
CA LYS A 679 36.01 -16.61 -4.78
C LYS A 679 36.49 -18.06 -4.97
N TYR A 680 35.64 -19.04 -4.68
CA TYR A 680 35.98 -20.48 -4.70
C TYR A 680 35.23 -21.29 -5.76
N ILE A 681 34.34 -20.65 -6.54
CA ILE A 681 33.43 -21.37 -7.45
C ILE A 681 34.17 -22.20 -8.51
N ILE A 682 35.28 -21.70 -9.06
CA ILE A 682 36.07 -22.46 -10.05
C ILE A 682 36.72 -23.69 -9.42
N GLN A 683 37.25 -23.55 -8.20
CA GLN A 683 37.88 -24.66 -7.47
C GLN A 683 36.86 -25.75 -7.13
N ASP A 684 35.68 -25.35 -6.65
CA ASP A 684 34.61 -26.28 -6.30
C ASP A 684 34.03 -26.97 -7.55
N VAL A 685 33.84 -26.24 -8.66
CA VAL A 685 33.38 -26.83 -9.93
C VAL A 685 34.42 -27.77 -10.54
N GLN A 686 35.71 -27.45 -10.40
CA GLN A 686 36.81 -28.33 -10.81
C GLN A 686 36.85 -29.62 -9.98
N GLU A 687 36.69 -29.52 -8.65
CA GLU A 687 36.58 -30.69 -7.76
C GLU A 687 35.36 -31.54 -8.12
N ALA A 688 34.23 -30.91 -8.49
CA ALA A 688 33.03 -31.61 -8.94
C ALA A 688 33.26 -32.31 -10.28
N HIS A 689 34.01 -31.70 -11.19
CA HIS A 689 34.37 -32.30 -12.47
C HIS A 689 35.33 -33.49 -12.32
N GLN A 690 36.25 -33.44 -11.35
CA GLN A 690 37.17 -34.55 -11.04
C GLN A 690 36.47 -35.72 -10.32
N SER A 691 35.28 -35.49 -9.75
CA SER A 691 34.46 -36.50 -9.08
C SER A 691 33.63 -37.30 -10.07
N VAL A 692 34.31 -38.02 -10.97
CA VAL A 692 33.69 -38.74 -12.11
C VAL A 692 32.63 -39.76 -11.66
N ASP A 693 32.75 -40.32 -10.45
CA ASP A 693 31.77 -41.25 -9.87
C ASP A 693 30.44 -40.57 -9.49
N ALA A 694 30.47 -39.29 -9.10
CA ALA A 694 29.29 -38.52 -8.70
C ALA A 694 28.70 -37.71 -9.87
N TYR A 695 29.55 -37.20 -10.76
CA TYR A 695 29.17 -36.38 -11.91
C TYR A 695 29.84 -36.92 -13.18
N PRO A 696 29.31 -38.01 -13.77
CA PRO A 696 29.94 -38.72 -14.89
C PRO A 696 30.01 -37.92 -16.20
N ILE A 697 29.27 -36.81 -16.29
CA ILE A 697 29.36 -35.82 -17.37
C ILE A 697 29.31 -34.42 -16.77
N PRO A 698 30.06 -33.43 -17.31
CA PRO A 698 30.07 -32.04 -16.82
C PRO A 698 28.67 -31.41 -16.73
N LEU A 699 27.75 -31.82 -17.61
CA LEU A 699 26.35 -31.40 -17.59
C LEU A 699 25.64 -31.73 -16.25
N LYS A 700 26.00 -32.84 -15.58
CA LYS A 700 25.37 -33.23 -14.31
C LYS A 700 25.74 -32.33 -13.13
N ILE A 701 26.83 -31.59 -13.23
CA ILE A 701 27.21 -30.55 -12.25
C ILE A 701 26.28 -29.34 -12.40
N ILE A 702 25.92 -29.01 -13.64
CA ILE A 702 24.95 -27.96 -13.97
C ILE A 702 23.57 -28.37 -13.49
N GLU A 703 23.06 -29.52 -13.94
CA GLU A 703 21.72 -30.03 -13.59
C GLU A 703 21.56 -30.39 -12.10
N GLY A 704 22.65 -30.65 -11.38
CA GLY A 704 22.65 -31.04 -9.98
C GLY A 704 22.88 -29.85 -9.03
N PRO A 705 24.08 -29.71 -8.43
CA PRO A 705 24.38 -28.69 -7.43
C PRO A 705 24.02 -27.28 -7.88
N LEU A 706 24.36 -26.93 -9.12
CA LEU A 706 24.24 -25.55 -9.59
C LEU A 706 22.77 -25.14 -9.81
N MET A 707 21.97 -25.99 -10.43
CA MET A 707 20.52 -25.77 -10.56
C MET A 707 19.79 -25.77 -9.22
N LYS A 708 20.16 -26.64 -8.28
CA LYS A 708 19.60 -26.61 -6.90
C LYS A 708 19.87 -25.27 -6.20
N GLY A 709 21.07 -24.70 -6.40
CA GLY A 709 21.41 -23.36 -5.91
C GLY A 709 20.54 -22.28 -6.54
N MET A 710 20.34 -22.33 -7.86
CA MET A 710 19.54 -21.34 -8.60
C MET A 710 18.04 -21.43 -8.30
N ASN A 711 17.47 -22.63 -8.11
CA ASN A 711 16.08 -22.79 -7.69
C ASN A 711 15.85 -22.14 -6.33
N LYS A 712 16.76 -22.34 -5.38
CA LYS A 712 16.70 -21.72 -4.05
C LYS A 712 16.80 -20.19 -4.11
N VAL A 713 17.59 -19.65 -5.04
CA VAL A 713 17.63 -18.20 -5.34
C VAL A 713 16.29 -17.72 -5.91
N GLY A 714 15.69 -18.47 -6.83
CA GLY A 714 14.37 -18.21 -7.39
C GLY A 714 13.25 -18.20 -6.34
N ASP A 715 13.24 -19.19 -5.45
CA ASP A 715 12.27 -19.29 -4.35
C ASP A 715 12.39 -18.11 -3.38
N LEU A 716 13.62 -17.74 -2.99
CA LEU A 716 13.88 -16.61 -2.09
C LEU A 716 13.51 -15.27 -2.75
N PHE A 717 13.72 -15.14 -4.06
CA PHE A 717 13.32 -13.96 -4.82
C PHE A 717 11.78 -13.87 -4.96
N GLY A 718 11.13 -14.98 -5.31
CA GLY A 718 9.68 -15.08 -5.42
C GLY A 718 8.95 -14.83 -4.09
N SER A 719 9.57 -15.19 -2.96
CA SER A 719 9.03 -14.90 -1.62
C SER A 719 9.42 -13.53 -1.07
N GLY A 720 10.08 -12.66 -1.85
CA GLY A 720 10.53 -11.33 -1.42
C GLY A 720 11.63 -11.31 -0.35
N LYS A 721 12.32 -12.44 -0.12
CA LYS A 721 13.43 -12.59 0.85
C LYS A 721 14.80 -12.31 0.23
N MET A 722 14.86 -12.19 -1.10
CA MET A 722 16.07 -11.90 -1.86
C MET A 722 15.74 -10.84 -2.92
N PHE A 723 16.68 -9.93 -3.18
CA PHE A 723 16.46 -8.80 -4.09
C PHE A 723 17.26 -8.97 -5.39
N LEU A 724 16.86 -8.25 -6.44
CA LEU A 724 17.44 -8.37 -7.79
C LEU A 724 18.99 -8.28 -7.82
N PRO A 725 19.68 -7.40 -7.07
CA PRO A 725 21.15 -7.38 -7.04
C PRO A 725 21.78 -8.67 -6.51
N GLN A 726 21.12 -9.34 -5.57
CA GLN A 726 21.58 -10.62 -5.01
C GLN A 726 21.36 -11.75 -6.01
N VAL A 727 20.23 -11.74 -6.73
CA VAL A 727 19.94 -12.67 -7.83
C VAL A 727 20.97 -12.53 -8.96
N ILE A 728 21.33 -11.30 -9.34
CA ILE A 728 22.39 -11.03 -10.33
C ILE A 728 23.75 -11.56 -9.83
N LYS A 729 24.06 -11.38 -8.54
CA LYS A 729 25.30 -11.90 -7.95
C LYS A 729 25.36 -13.43 -7.98
N SER A 730 24.25 -14.12 -7.71
CA SER A 730 24.11 -15.56 -7.84
C SER A 730 24.25 -16.03 -9.29
N ALA A 731 23.63 -15.30 -10.23
CA ALA A 731 23.75 -15.55 -11.67
C ALA A 731 25.20 -15.45 -12.16
N ARG A 732 25.98 -14.51 -11.62
CA ARG A 732 27.41 -14.38 -11.93
C ARG A 732 28.21 -15.62 -11.51
N VAL A 733 27.94 -16.14 -10.30
CA VAL A 733 28.56 -17.37 -9.80
C VAL A 733 28.18 -18.55 -10.70
N MET A 734 26.90 -18.65 -11.09
CA MET A 734 26.39 -19.65 -12.03
C MET A 734 27.09 -19.58 -13.39
N LYS A 735 27.19 -18.39 -13.99
CA LYS A 735 27.80 -18.18 -15.30
C LYS A 735 29.29 -18.51 -15.29
N LYS A 736 30.03 -18.11 -14.25
CA LYS A 736 31.45 -18.48 -14.07
C LYS A 736 31.64 -20.00 -13.94
N ALA A 737 30.76 -20.66 -13.19
CA ALA A 737 30.77 -22.12 -13.06
C ALA A 737 30.51 -22.82 -14.40
N VAL A 738 29.48 -22.41 -15.13
CA VAL A 738 29.14 -22.98 -16.44
C VAL A 738 30.21 -22.68 -17.48
N ALA A 739 30.76 -21.47 -17.51
CA ALA A 739 31.82 -21.09 -18.45
C ALA A 739 33.07 -21.95 -18.30
N TYR A 740 33.44 -22.33 -17.07
CA TYR A 740 34.51 -23.28 -16.83
C TYR A 740 34.19 -24.68 -17.39
N LEU A 741 32.93 -25.11 -17.35
CA LEU A 741 32.50 -26.44 -17.82
C LEU A 741 32.32 -26.51 -19.35
N ILE A 742 32.13 -25.39 -20.05
CA ILE A 742 31.87 -25.35 -21.51
C ILE A 742 32.92 -26.10 -22.34
N PRO A 743 34.24 -25.87 -22.17
CA PRO A 743 35.26 -26.58 -22.95
C PRO A 743 35.20 -28.10 -22.76
N PHE A 744 34.96 -28.56 -21.52
CA PHE A 744 34.83 -29.98 -21.20
C PHE A 744 33.53 -30.60 -21.75
N MET A 745 32.46 -29.80 -21.84
CA MET A 745 31.21 -30.21 -22.49
C MET A 745 31.34 -30.31 -24.00
N GLU A 746 32.18 -29.48 -24.63
CA GLU A 746 32.47 -29.54 -26.06
C GLU A 746 33.32 -30.76 -26.42
N ASP A 747 34.31 -31.11 -25.58
CA ASP A 747 35.08 -32.36 -25.68
C ASP A 747 34.21 -33.62 -25.46
N ASP A 748 33.19 -33.56 -24.58
CA ASP A 748 32.24 -34.66 -24.35
C ASP A 748 31.16 -34.76 -25.44
N LYS A 749 30.82 -33.64 -26.11
CA LYS A 749 29.88 -33.60 -27.24
C LYS A 749 30.40 -34.33 -28.48
N GLU A 750 31.72 -34.40 -28.68
CA GLU A 750 32.30 -35.28 -29.72
C GLU A 750 32.07 -36.77 -29.44
N LYS A 751 31.70 -37.15 -28.20
CA LYS A 751 31.52 -38.55 -27.81
C LYS A 751 30.09 -38.99 -27.53
N LYS A 752 29.14 -38.12 -27.19
CA LYS A 752 27.69 -38.47 -27.10
C LYS A 752 26.78 -37.28 -27.44
N LEU A 753 25.96 -37.43 -28.49
CA LEU A 753 24.80 -36.58 -28.75
C LEU A 753 23.81 -36.68 -27.58
N ASN A 754 23.65 -35.60 -26.83
CA ASN A 754 22.39 -35.25 -26.16
C ASN A 754 22.34 -33.72 -25.99
N GLU A 755 21.25 -33.12 -26.46
CA GLU A 755 21.01 -31.67 -26.47
C GLU A 755 20.80 -31.14 -25.05
N ARG A 756 21.25 -29.91 -24.76
CA ARG A 756 20.89 -29.20 -23.51
C ARG A 756 19.38 -28.98 -23.48
N THR A 757 18.68 -29.55 -22.49
CA THR A 757 17.25 -29.30 -22.24
C THR A 757 17.07 -27.98 -21.47
N TYR A 758 16.48 -26.97 -22.13
CA TYR A 758 16.02 -25.72 -21.51
C TYR A 758 14.53 -25.81 -21.18
N ASN A 759 14.06 -25.06 -20.17
CA ASN A 759 12.64 -25.03 -19.78
C ASN A 759 11.74 -24.30 -20.79
N GLY A 760 12.34 -23.63 -21.78
CA GLY A 760 11.69 -22.89 -22.86
C GLY A 760 12.68 -21.93 -23.52
N THR A 761 12.41 -21.54 -24.76
CA THR A 761 13.25 -20.67 -25.59
C THR A 761 12.51 -19.38 -25.94
N MET A 762 13.15 -18.23 -25.70
CA MET A 762 12.61 -16.91 -25.98
C MET A 762 13.48 -16.15 -26.98
N VAL A 763 12.87 -15.54 -27.99
CA VAL A 763 13.50 -14.46 -28.76
C VAL A 763 13.09 -13.14 -28.13
N ILE A 764 14.05 -12.30 -27.75
CA ILE A 764 13.79 -10.97 -27.20
C ILE A 764 14.47 -9.90 -28.05
N ALA A 765 13.76 -8.82 -28.34
CA ALA A 765 14.28 -7.74 -29.19
C ALA A 765 13.71 -6.37 -28.79
N THR A 766 14.53 -5.32 -28.91
CA THR A 766 14.02 -3.96 -28.97
C THR A 766 13.61 -3.67 -30.41
N VAL A 767 12.37 -3.22 -30.60
CA VAL A 767 11.73 -3.09 -31.92
C VAL A 767 12.42 -2.08 -32.82
N LYS A 768 12.10 -2.12 -34.13
CA LYS A 768 12.70 -1.26 -35.14
C LYS A 768 12.63 0.22 -34.74
N GLY A 769 13.73 0.94 -34.97
CA GLY A 769 13.86 2.36 -34.69
C GLY A 769 14.19 2.69 -33.22
N ASP A 770 13.92 1.80 -32.28
CA ASP A 770 14.22 2.02 -30.87
C ASP A 770 15.61 1.47 -30.48
N VAL A 771 16.32 2.22 -29.66
CA VAL A 771 17.73 1.98 -29.29
C VAL A 771 17.91 1.60 -27.83
N HIS A 772 16.85 1.64 -27.04
CA HIS A 772 16.93 1.48 -25.59
C HIS A 772 16.78 0.01 -25.20
N ASP A 773 17.72 -0.51 -24.41
CA ASP A 773 17.79 -1.95 -24.10
C ASP A 773 18.05 -2.28 -22.63
N ILE A 774 18.16 -1.30 -21.74
CA ILE A 774 18.40 -1.50 -20.30
C ILE A 774 17.38 -2.48 -19.70
N GLY A 775 16.08 -2.20 -19.85
CA GLY A 775 15.02 -3.06 -19.34
C GLY A 775 15.01 -4.46 -19.96
N LYS A 776 15.25 -4.54 -21.28
CA LYS A 776 15.38 -5.81 -22.02
C LYS A 776 16.51 -6.67 -21.46
N ASN A 777 17.67 -6.06 -21.22
CA ASN A 777 18.85 -6.76 -20.72
C ASN A 777 18.60 -7.31 -19.31
N ILE A 778 17.89 -6.57 -18.45
CA ILE A 778 17.47 -7.06 -17.13
C ILE A 778 16.56 -8.29 -17.26
N VAL A 779 15.55 -8.24 -18.13
CA VAL A 779 14.64 -9.39 -18.39
C VAL A 779 15.41 -10.60 -18.90
N ALA A 780 16.33 -10.40 -19.86
CA ALA A 780 17.14 -11.46 -20.42
C ALA A 780 18.02 -12.14 -19.36
N VAL A 781 18.65 -11.35 -18.49
CA VAL A 781 19.44 -11.88 -17.36
C VAL A 781 18.54 -12.65 -16.39
N VAL A 782 17.41 -12.07 -15.97
CA VAL A 782 16.50 -12.67 -15.00
C VAL A 782 15.90 -14.00 -15.51
N LEU A 783 15.48 -14.06 -16.78
CA LEU A 783 14.98 -15.32 -17.36
C LEU A 783 16.11 -16.34 -17.57
N GLY A 784 17.31 -15.89 -17.96
CA GLY A 784 18.49 -16.74 -18.04
C GLY A 784 18.85 -17.37 -16.69
N CYS A 785 18.64 -16.66 -15.57
CA CYS A 785 18.79 -17.21 -14.22
C CYS A 785 17.81 -18.36 -13.90
N ASN A 786 16.70 -18.49 -14.64
CA ASN A 786 15.64 -19.46 -14.41
C ASN A 786 15.65 -20.62 -15.44
N ASN A 787 16.81 -20.88 -16.07
CA ASN A 787 17.03 -21.97 -17.02
C ASN A 787 16.19 -21.88 -18.32
N PHE A 788 15.87 -20.65 -18.74
CA PHE A 788 15.32 -20.36 -20.07
C PHE A 788 16.43 -20.01 -21.06
N LYS A 789 16.28 -20.42 -22.31
CA LYS A 789 17.20 -20.03 -23.40
C LYS A 789 16.75 -18.69 -23.97
N ILE A 790 17.53 -17.64 -23.75
CA ILE A 790 17.22 -16.30 -24.26
C ILE A 790 18.12 -15.98 -25.46
N VAL A 791 17.50 -15.64 -26.59
CA VAL A 791 18.16 -15.15 -27.80
C VAL A 791 17.82 -13.67 -27.95
N ASP A 792 18.77 -12.82 -27.57
CA ASP A 792 18.65 -11.37 -27.67
C ASP A 792 19.13 -10.87 -29.04
N LEU A 793 18.22 -10.26 -29.81
CA LEU A 793 18.52 -9.75 -31.15
C LEU A 793 19.09 -8.33 -31.14
N GLY A 794 19.13 -7.70 -29.96
CA GLY A 794 19.62 -6.34 -29.77
C GLY A 794 18.56 -5.27 -30.01
N VAL A 795 19.01 -4.13 -30.52
CA VAL A 795 18.19 -2.92 -30.73
C VAL A 795 17.98 -2.61 -32.20
N MET A 796 16.97 -1.79 -32.49
CA MET A 796 16.52 -1.46 -33.84
C MET A 796 16.25 -2.70 -34.70
N THR A 797 15.70 -3.77 -34.10
CA THR A 797 15.56 -5.05 -34.78
C THR A 797 14.35 -5.04 -35.71
N PRO A 798 14.51 -5.29 -37.02
CA PRO A 798 13.38 -5.37 -37.96
C PRO A 798 12.45 -6.54 -37.66
N CYS A 799 11.15 -6.36 -37.90
CA CYS A 799 10.11 -7.40 -37.73
C CYS A 799 10.50 -8.72 -38.42
N GLU A 800 10.95 -8.66 -39.68
CA GLU A 800 11.37 -9.85 -40.45
C GLU A 800 12.43 -10.66 -39.72
N LYS A 801 13.46 -10.01 -39.15
CA LYS A 801 14.53 -10.67 -38.40
C LYS A 801 14.04 -11.29 -37.09
N ILE A 802 13.10 -10.64 -36.41
CA ILE A 802 12.49 -11.17 -35.18
C ILE A 802 11.74 -12.46 -35.50
N LEU A 803 10.87 -12.43 -36.51
CA LEU A 803 10.03 -13.56 -36.88
C LEU A 803 10.83 -14.70 -37.51
N SER A 804 11.78 -14.39 -38.41
CA SER A 804 12.64 -15.41 -39.02
C SER A 804 13.49 -16.12 -37.96
N THR A 805 14.09 -15.38 -37.02
CA THR A 805 14.90 -15.99 -35.97
C THR A 805 14.04 -16.84 -35.03
N ALA A 806 12.83 -16.39 -34.69
CA ALA A 806 11.91 -17.17 -33.86
C ALA A 806 11.52 -18.50 -34.51
N ILE A 807 11.31 -18.52 -35.83
CA ILE A 807 11.04 -19.73 -36.60
C ILE A 807 12.29 -20.62 -36.66
N ASP A 808 13.44 -20.06 -37.02
CA ASP A 808 14.69 -20.80 -37.24
C ASP A 808 15.16 -21.55 -35.98
N ILE A 809 14.96 -20.96 -34.79
CA ILE A 809 15.36 -21.57 -33.53
C ILE A 809 14.24 -22.34 -32.82
N ASN A 810 13.06 -22.43 -33.42
CA ASN A 810 11.82 -22.93 -32.80
C ASN A 810 11.58 -22.31 -31.42
N ALA A 811 11.49 -20.97 -31.37
CA ALA A 811 11.24 -20.25 -30.14
C ALA A 811 9.83 -20.54 -29.61
N ASP A 812 9.71 -20.72 -28.29
CA ASP A 812 8.44 -20.92 -27.62
C ASP A 812 7.70 -19.60 -27.37
N VAL A 813 8.43 -18.47 -27.29
CA VAL A 813 7.90 -17.14 -26.96
C VAL A 813 8.68 -16.03 -27.68
N ILE A 814 8.00 -14.96 -28.10
CA ILE A 814 8.61 -13.71 -28.57
C ILE A 814 8.38 -12.60 -27.54
N GLY A 815 9.42 -11.85 -27.18
CA GLY A 815 9.31 -10.64 -26.36
C GLY A 815 9.78 -9.39 -27.07
N LEU A 816 8.96 -8.35 -27.01
CA LEU A 816 9.25 -7.04 -27.61
C LEU A 816 9.46 -5.98 -26.53
N SER A 817 10.48 -5.14 -26.73
CA SER A 817 10.80 -4.01 -25.87
C SER A 817 10.71 -2.68 -26.62
N GLY A 818 10.17 -1.64 -25.95
CA GLY A 818 10.08 -0.28 -26.49
C GLY A 818 10.04 0.81 -25.39
N LEU A 819 10.72 1.92 -25.63
CA LEU A 819 10.82 3.09 -24.76
C LEU A 819 10.16 4.34 -25.33
N ILE A 820 10.11 4.50 -26.65
CA ILE A 820 9.53 5.70 -27.29
C ILE A 820 8.14 5.43 -27.87
N THR A 821 7.38 6.49 -28.08
CA THR A 821 5.99 6.44 -28.57
C THR A 821 5.86 5.74 -29.93
N PRO A 822 6.74 5.98 -30.93
CA PRO A 822 6.72 5.24 -32.21
C PRO A 822 6.91 3.72 -32.07
N SER A 823 7.59 3.25 -31.02
CA SER A 823 7.83 1.82 -30.79
C SER A 823 6.54 1.04 -30.57
N LEU A 824 5.47 1.70 -30.10
CA LEU A 824 4.17 1.08 -29.90
C LEU A 824 3.53 0.62 -31.21
N SER A 825 3.67 1.40 -32.28
CA SER A 825 3.14 1.09 -33.61
C SER A 825 3.92 -0.07 -34.24
N GLU A 826 5.24 -0.12 -34.05
CA GLU A 826 6.08 -1.25 -34.47
C GLU A 826 5.68 -2.56 -33.76
N MET A 827 5.34 -2.52 -32.47
CA MET A 827 4.83 -3.71 -31.75
C MET A 827 3.50 -4.21 -32.32
N VAL A 828 2.60 -3.30 -32.71
CA VAL A 828 1.36 -3.66 -33.41
C VAL A 828 1.66 -4.29 -34.78
N HIS A 829 2.61 -3.72 -35.54
CA HIS A 829 3.03 -4.28 -36.82
C HIS A 829 3.59 -5.70 -36.68
N VAL A 830 4.42 -5.96 -35.67
CA VAL A 830 4.92 -7.33 -35.40
C VAL A 830 3.76 -8.29 -35.10
N ALA A 831 2.78 -7.88 -34.28
CA ALA A 831 1.60 -8.69 -33.99
C ALA A 831 0.77 -9.01 -35.25
N GLN A 832 0.55 -8.02 -36.12
CA GLN A 832 -0.13 -8.19 -37.41
C GLN A 832 0.63 -9.16 -38.34
N GLU A 833 1.95 -9.05 -38.39
CA GLU A 833 2.78 -9.93 -39.20
C GLU A 833 2.80 -11.37 -38.64
N MET A 834 2.83 -11.54 -37.32
CA MET A 834 2.66 -12.84 -36.66
C MET A 834 1.33 -13.50 -37.04
N GLU A 835 0.23 -12.73 -37.06
CA GLU A 835 -1.07 -13.21 -37.53
C GLU A 835 -1.04 -13.59 -39.01
N ARG A 836 -0.47 -12.72 -39.86
CA ARG A 836 -0.39 -12.92 -41.32
C ARG A 836 0.35 -14.19 -41.70
N ILE A 837 1.42 -14.55 -40.97
CA ILE A 837 2.20 -15.76 -41.23
C ILE A 837 1.73 -16.99 -40.42
N GLY A 838 0.67 -16.83 -39.63
CA GLY A 838 0.04 -17.93 -38.88
C GLY A 838 0.85 -18.45 -37.71
N LEU A 839 1.75 -17.65 -37.13
CA LEU A 839 2.40 -18.00 -35.85
C LEU A 839 1.35 -18.10 -34.74
N LYS A 840 1.56 -18.99 -33.76
CA LYS A 840 0.65 -19.17 -32.61
C LYS A 840 1.35 -19.10 -31.25
N ILE A 841 2.65 -18.82 -31.25
CA ILE A 841 3.44 -18.69 -30.02
C ILE A 841 3.07 -17.40 -29.26
N PRO A 842 3.15 -17.37 -27.92
CA PRO A 842 2.88 -16.18 -27.13
C PRO A 842 3.79 -14.98 -27.46
N LEU A 843 3.19 -13.80 -27.44
CA LEU A 843 3.82 -12.49 -27.64
C LEU A 843 3.82 -11.70 -26.32
N LEU A 844 5.00 -11.42 -25.78
CA LEU A 844 5.20 -10.65 -24.56
C LEU A 844 5.57 -9.20 -24.90
N ILE A 845 4.85 -8.24 -24.31
CA ILE A 845 5.05 -6.81 -24.54
C ILE A 845 5.57 -6.14 -23.27
N GLY A 846 6.66 -5.37 -23.38
CA GLY A 846 7.21 -4.61 -22.26
C GLY A 846 8.01 -3.37 -22.69
N GLY A 847 8.40 -2.55 -21.70
CA GLY A 847 9.14 -1.29 -21.89
C GLY A 847 8.35 -0.03 -21.48
N ALA A 848 9.02 1.11 -21.34
CA ALA A 848 8.47 2.26 -20.59
C ALA A 848 7.21 2.90 -21.21
N THR A 849 7.05 2.84 -22.54
CA THR A 849 5.85 3.35 -23.22
C THR A 849 4.71 2.34 -23.28
N THR A 850 4.99 1.08 -22.95
CA THR A 850 3.98 0.01 -22.99
C THR A 850 3.11 0.05 -21.74
N SER A 851 1.87 -0.42 -21.88
CA SER A 851 0.92 -0.52 -20.76
C SER A 851 -0.05 -1.66 -21.00
N LYS A 852 -0.67 -2.13 -19.92
CA LYS A 852 -1.75 -3.13 -19.97
C LYS A 852 -2.88 -2.67 -20.90
N GLN A 853 -3.29 -1.41 -20.75
CA GLN A 853 -4.34 -0.79 -21.57
C GLN A 853 -3.97 -0.70 -23.05
N HIS A 854 -2.76 -0.25 -23.40
CA HIS A 854 -2.32 -0.20 -24.81
C HIS A 854 -2.31 -1.61 -25.43
N THR A 855 -1.77 -2.58 -24.70
CA THR A 855 -1.67 -3.97 -25.17
C THR A 855 -3.06 -4.58 -25.42
N ALA A 856 -3.99 -4.43 -24.47
CA ALA A 856 -5.36 -4.94 -24.57
C ALA A 856 -6.18 -4.30 -25.71
N VAL A 857 -5.96 -3.02 -25.98
CA VAL A 857 -6.75 -2.23 -26.95
C VAL A 857 -6.18 -2.27 -28.37
N LYS A 858 -4.84 -2.32 -28.54
CA LYS A 858 -4.18 -2.12 -29.84
C LYS A 858 -3.35 -3.30 -30.33
N ILE A 859 -2.68 -4.04 -29.45
CA ILE A 859 -1.77 -5.12 -29.86
C ILE A 859 -2.50 -6.47 -29.87
N SER A 860 -3.15 -6.83 -28.75
CA SER A 860 -3.86 -8.09 -28.61
C SER A 860 -4.94 -8.31 -29.69
N PRO A 861 -5.75 -7.31 -30.11
CA PRO A 861 -6.71 -7.51 -31.20
C PRO A 861 -6.08 -7.76 -32.59
N ALA A 862 -4.79 -7.44 -32.76
CA ALA A 862 -4.07 -7.60 -34.02
C ALA A 862 -3.46 -9.01 -34.20
N TYR A 863 -3.49 -9.85 -33.15
CA TYR A 863 -2.93 -11.19 -33.16
C TYR A 863 -3.82 -12.16 -32.38
N SER A 864 -4.24 -13.24 -33.04
CA SER A 864 -5.14 -14.25 -32.45
C SER A 864 -4.45 -15.17 -31.44
N GLY A 865 -3.12 -15.15 -31.37
CA GLY A 865 -2.36 -15.88 -30.36
C GLY A 865 -2.24 -15.10 -29.04
N PRO A 866 -1.74 -15.73 -27.98
CA PRO A 866 -1.60 -15.09 -26.67
C PRO A 866 -0.74 -13.84 -26.74
N THR A 867 -1.27 -12.70 -26.28
CA THR A 867 -0.54 -11.43 -26.20
C THR A 867 -0.59 -10.92 -24.78
N ILE A 868 0.56 -10.81 -24.10
CA ILE A 868 0.62 -10.55 -22.66
C ILE A 868 1.55 -9.36 -22.37
N TYR A 869 1.01 -8.36 -21.68
CA TYR A 869 1.79 -7.26 -21.11
C TYR A 869 2.50 -7.69 -19.83
N VAL A 870 3.81 -7.46 -19.76
CA VAL A 870 4.63 -7.76 -18.59
C VAL A 870 5.23 -6.45 -18.05
N PRO A 871 4.85 -6.00 -16.83
CA PRO A 871 5.22 -4.67 -16.36
C PRO A 871 6.67 -4.53 -15.91
N ASP A 872 7.32 -5.62 -15.50
CA ASP A 872 8.70 -5.62 -15.02
C ASP A 872 9.36 -7.01 -15.14
N ALA A 873 10.67 -7.05 -14.97
CA ALA A 873 11.46 -8.28 -15.09
C ALA A 873 11.14 -9.33 -14.03
N SER A 874 10.70 -8.97 -12.83
CA SER A 874 10.39 -9.95 -11.77
C SER A 874 9.18 -10.80 -12.14
N LYS A 875 8.15 -10.17 -12.74
CA LYS A 875 6.95 -10.88 -13.20
C LYS A 875 7.17 -11.68 -14.47
N SER A 876 8.19 -11.35 -15.25
CA SER A 876 8.52 -12.08 -16.49
C SER A 876 8.77 -13.57 -16.23
N VAL A 877 9.38 -13.93 -15.09
CA VAL A 877 9.65 -15.33 -14.71
C VAL A 877 8.36 -16.10 -14.47
N PHE A 878 7.41 -15.49 -13.74
CA PHE A 878 6.11 -16.10 -13.44
C PHE A 878 5.30 -16.31 -14.72
N VAL A 879 5.21 -15.28 -15.56
CA VAL A 879 4.47 -15.32 -16.84
C VAL A 879 5.07 -16.40 -17.75
N PHE A 880 6.39 -16.40 -17.93
CA PHE A 880 7.06 -17.38 -18.78
C PHE A 880 6.90 -18.81 -18.24
N SER A 881 7.03 -19.00 -16.92
CA SER A 881 6.83 -20.31 -16.30
C SER A 881 5.38 -20.80 -16.40
N ALA A 882 4.40 -19.90 -16.30
CA ALA A 882 2.99 -20.23 -16.51
C ALA A 882 2.74 -20.68 -17.95
N LEU A 883 3.31 -19.99 -18.95
CA LEU A 883 3.17 -20.32 -20.37
C LEU A 883 3.78 -21.69 -20.75
N MET A 884 4.78 -22.19 -20.00
CA MET A 884 5.41 -23.47 -20.29
C MET A 884 4.72 -24.68 -19.60
N LYS A 885 3.76 -24.44 -18.69
CA LYS A 885 3.07 -25.51 -17.93
C LYS A 885 1.84 -26.07 -18.66
N LYS A 886 1.96 -27.26 -19.25
CA LYS A 886 0.89 -27.88 -20.07
C LYS A 886 -0.50 -27.96 -19.42
N ASP A 887 -0.58 -28.12 -18.10
CA ASP A 887 -1.85 -28.37 -17.40
C ASP A 887 -2.60 -27.10 -16.95
N SER A 888 -1.96 -25.91 -17.02
CA SER A 888 -2.52 -24.65 -16.47
C SER A 888 -2.46 -23.46 -17.43
N VAL A 889 -1.96 -23.67 -18.66
CA VAL A 889 -1.82 -22.58 -19.66
C VAL A 889 -3.18 -22.09 -20.14
N GLU A 890 -4.14 -23.00 -20.40
CA GLU A 890 -5.46 -22.61 -20.92
C GLU A 890 -6.22 -21.71 -19.94
N GLU A 891 -6.30 -22.08 -18.66
CA GLU A 891 -6.93 -21.28 -17.60
C GLU A 891 -6.26 -19.90 -17.43
N TYR A 892 -4.91 -19.87 -17.48
CA TYR A 892 -4.16 -18.62 -17.39
C TYR A 892 -4.40 -17.69 -18.59
N LEU A 893 -4.55 -18.25 -19.80
CA LEU A 893 -4.83 -17.48 -21.00
C LEU A 893 -6.27 -16.97 -21.05
N GLU A 894 -7.23 -17.74 -20.54
CA GLU A 894 -8.63 -17.32 -20.39
C GLU A 894 -8.73 -16.13 -19.42
N GLU A 895 -8.10 -16.19 -18.26
CA GLU A 895 -8.07 -15.10 -17.28
C GLU A 895 -7.54 -13.79 -17.89
N ILE A 896 -6.44 -13.85 -18.64
CA ILE A 896 -5.85 -12.67 -19.30
C ILE A 896 -6.77 -12.14 -20.40
N SER A 897 -7.45 -13.01 -21.13
CA SER A 897 -8.39 -12.60 -22.18
C SER A 897 -9.59 -11.85 -21.61
N GLU A 898 -10.20 -12.36 -20.53
CA GLU A 898 -11.34 -11.71 -19.87
C GLU A 898 -10.98 -10.33 -19.33
N ASP A 899 -9.84 -10.22 -18.66
CA ASP A 899 -9.29 -8.98 -18.13
C ASP A 899 -8.98 -7.96 -19.25
N TYR A 900 -8.51 -8.40 -20.42
CA TYR A 900 -8.27 -7.52 -21.56
C TYR A 900 -9.56 -7.06 -22.24
N ASP A 901 -10.59 -7.91 -22.27
CA ASP A 901 -11.90 -7.56 -22.79
C ASP A 901 -12.58 -6.50 -21.91
N GLU A 902 -12.51 -6.64 -20.58
CA GLU A 902 -13.01 -5.64 -19.62
C GLU A 902 -12.30 -4.29 -19.80
N ILE A 903 -10.96 -4.28 -19.81
CA ILE A 903 -10.17 -3.05 -19.99
C ILE A 903 -10.48 -2.38 -21.34
N ARG A 904 -10.70 -3.17 -22.39
CA ARG A 904 -11.04 -2.65 -23.73
C ARG A 904 -12.42 -2.01 -23.71
N GLN A 905 -13.39 -2.64 -23.07
CA GLN A 905 -14.76 -2.14 -22.95
C GLN A 905 -14.79 -0.82 -22.15
N ASP A 906 -14.11 -0.79 -21.00
CA ASP A 906 -13.94 0.41 -20.17
C ASP A 906 -13.28 1.56 -20.94
N TYR A 907 -12.25 1.26 -21.73
CA TYR A 907 -11.60 2.27 -22.56
C TYR A 907 -12.57 2.85 -23.60
N LEU A 908 -13.31 1.99 -24.32
CA LEU A 908 -14.30 2.41 -25.32
C LEU A 908 -15.43 3.24 -24.70
N ASP A 909 -15.86 2.89 -23.49
CA ASP A 909 -16.90 3.63 -22.77
C ASP A 909 -16.37 4.95 -22.18
N SER A 910 -15.10 5.00 -21.77
CA SER A 910 -14.43 6.25 -21.36
C SER A 910 -14.30 7.27 -22.50
N LEU A 911 -14.16 6.81 -23.75
CA LEU A 911 -14.13 7.68 -24.93
C LEU A 911 -15.50 8.33 -25.19
N LYS A 912 -16.61 7.64 -24.90
CA LYS A 912 -17.97 8.16 -25.08
C LYS A 912 -18.33 9.27 -24.07
N ASN A 913 -17.71 9.27 -22.90
CA ASN A 913 -18.04 10.17 -21.79
C ASN A 913 -17.20 11.47 -21.74
N ARG A 914 -16.20 11.64 -22.61
CA ARG A 914 -15.33 12.83 -22.62
C ARG A 914 -15.76 13.85 -23.67
N VAL A 915 -16.07 15.06 -23.22
CA VAL A 915 -16.43 16.18 -24.11
C VAL A 915 -15.16 16.95 -24.50
N TYR A 916 -14.88 17.03 -25.80
CA TYR A 916 -13.78 17.83 -26.37
C TYR A 916 -14.32 19.12 -26.98
N LEU A 917 -13.60 20.22 -26.79
CA LEU A 917 -13.83 21.47 -27.51
C LEU A 917 -13.28 21.38 -28.93
N SER A 918 -13.88 22.11 -29.87
CA SER A 918 -13.26 22.32 -31.18
C SER A 918 -11.94 23.08 -31.01
N LEU A 919 -10.99 22.88 -31.93
CA LEU A 919 -9.69 23.57 -31.91
C LEU A 919 -9.89 25.08 -31.81
N LYS A 920 -10.83 25.64 -32.57
CA LYS A 920 -11.15 27.07 -32.54
C LYS A 920 -11.62 27.53 -31.16
N ALA A 921 -12.52 26.78 -30.51
CA ALA A 921 -13.00 27.12 -29.17
C ALA A 921 -11.88 26.99 -28.11
N ALA A 922 -10.97 26.04 -28.28
CA ALA A 922 -9.79 25.92 -27.42
C ALA A 922 -8.81 27.10 -27.62
N GLN A 923 -8.61 27.56 -28.86
CA GLN A 923 -7.77 28.72 -29.19
C GLN A 923 -8.34 30.03 -28.65
N GLU A 924 -9.67 30.21 -28.67
CA GLU A 924 -10.34 31.36 -28.04
C GLU A 924 -10.12 31.39 -26.52
N LYS A 925 -9.95 30.21 -25.91
CA LYS A 925 -9.62 30.02 -24.50
C LYS A 925 -8.12 29.83 -24.24
N LYS A 926 -7.23 30.35 -25.09
CA LYS A 926 -5.78 30.26 -24.86
C LYS A 926 -5.35 30.94 -23.56
N PHE A 927 -4.19 30.56 -23.02
CA PHE A 927 -3.61 31.25 -21.88
C PHE A 927 -3.17 32.67 -22.29
N GLN A 928 -3.72 33.69 -21.64
CA GLN A 928 -3.41 35.08 -21.96
C GLN A 928 -2.35 35.63 -21.00
N ILE A 929 -1.25 36.10 -21.58
CA ILE A 929 -0.19 36.82 -20.88
C ILE A 929 -0.33 38.30 -21.22
N ASP A 930 -0.39 39.13 -20.20
CA ASP A 930 -0.25 40.56 -20.37
C ASP A 930 1.23 40.91 -20.57
N TRP A 931 1.63 40.97 -21.84
CA TRP A 931 3.00 41.27 -22.26
C TRP A 931 3.45 42.70 -21.91
N SER A 932 2.53 43.58 -21.51
CA SER A 932 2.89 44.92 -21.04
C SER A 932 3.40 44.91 -19.60
N SER A 933 2.80 44.09 -18.73
CA SER A 933 3.26 43.88 -17.35
C SER A 933 4.36 42.82 -17.23
N HIS A 934 4.45 41.90 -18.19
CA HIS A 934 5.44 40.83 -18.24
C HIS A 934 6.12 40.81 -19.62
N PRO A 935 7.04 41.75 -19.90
CA PRO A 935 7.75 41.77 -21.18
C PRO A 935 8.62 40.52 -21.35
N PRO A 936 8.95 40.14 -22.60
CA PRO A 936 9.92 39.09 -22.89
C PRO A 936 11.22 39.25 -22.11
N ALA A 937 11.86 38.12 -21.82
CA ALA A 937 13.18 38.13 -21.20
C ALA A 937 14.18 38.94 -22.05
N PRO A 938 15.20 39.56 -21.41
CA PRO A 938 16.28 40.22 -22.13
C PRO A 938 16.88 39.33 -23.23
N PRO A 939 17.40 39.93 -24.31
CA PRO A 939 18.02 39.16 -25.37
C PRO A 939 19.21 38.36 -24.81
N PRO A 940 19.41 37.12 -25.29
CA PRO A 940 20.53 36.30 -24.89
C PRO A 940 21.87 36.94 -25.31
N THR A 941 22.95 36.50 -24.68
CA THR A 941 24.32 37.01 -24.92
C THR A 941 24.83 36.77 -26.35
N PHE A 942 24.23 35.84 -27.09
CA PHE A 942 24.51 35.59 -28.50
C PHE A 942 23.30 34.99 -29.22
N PHE A 943 23.30 35.06 -30.55
CA PHE A 943 22.36 34.37 -31.44
C PHE A 943 23.10 33.33 -32.28
N GLY A 944 22.42 32.24 -32.64
CA GLY A 944 23.04 31.08 -33.30
C GLY A 944 23.46 30.00 -32.30
N THR A 945 24.35 29.09 -32.72
CA THR A 945 24.73 27.89 -31.94
C THR A 945 26.11 28.00 -31.31
N LYS A 946 26.26 27.45 -30.09
CA LYS A 946 27.53 27.24 -29.42
C LYS A 946 27.69 25.75 -29.08
N LYS A 947 28.89 25.21 -29.34
CA LYS A 947 29.25 23.81 -29.06
C LYS A 947 30.12 23.75 -27.81
N ILE A 948 29.84 22.76 -26.97
CA ILE A 948 30.65 22.35 -25.82
C ILE A 948 31.15 20.95 -26.16
N VAL A 949 32.45 20.81 -26.35
CA VAL A 949 33.09 19.54 -26.69
C VAL A 949 33.89 19.08 -25.49
N ASP A 950 33.74 17.81 -25.13
CA ASP A 950 34.45 17.17 -24.03
C ASP A 950 34.28 17.92 -22.70
N CYS A 951 33.01 18.17 -22.34
CA CYS A 951 32.65 18.73 -21.04
C CYS A 951 33.18 17.82 -19.93
N SER A 952 33.82 18.43 -18.93
CA SER A 952 34.34 17.74 -17.75
C SER A 952 33.21 16.95 -17.07
N LEU A 953 33.37 15.64 -16.90
CA LEU A 953 32.37 14.80 -16.23
C LEU A 953 32.30 15.13 -14.74
N GLU A 954 33.40 15.59 -14.16
CA GLU A 954 33.50 16.09 -12.79
C GLU A 954 32.60 17.30 -12.56
N GLU A 955 32.43 18.17 -13.57
CA GLU A 955 31.50 19.31 -13.51
C GLU A 955 30.03 18.85 -13.56
N LEU A 956 29.75 17.68 -14.13
CA LEU A 956 28.40 17.13 -14.25
C LEU A 956 27.96 16.37 -12.99
N MET A 957 28.89 15.78 -12.24
CA MET A 957 28.58 14.95 -11.07
C MET A 957 27.62 15.59 -10.04
N PRO A 958 27.76 16.90 -9.69
CA PRO A 958 26.84 17.53 -8.73
C PRO A 958 25.40 17.61 -9.20
N PHE A 959 25.15 17.55 -10.51
CA PHE A 959 23.83 17.70 -11.12
C PHE A 959 23.10 16.36 -11.32
N ILE A 960 23.76 15.23 -11.05
CA ILE A 960 23.15 13.90 -11.19
C ILE A 960 21.95 13.75 -10.23
N ASP A 961 20.77 13.50 -10.80
CA ASP A 961 19.65 12.93 -10.04
C ASP A 961 19.83 11.42 -9.90
N TRP A 962 20.16 11.00 -8.69
CA TRP A 962 20.38 9.60 -8.33
C TRP A 962 19.08 8.82 -8.10
N LYS A 963 17.91 9.48 -8.01
CA LYS A 963 16.66 8.76 -7.81
C LYS A 963 16.35 7.83 -9.00
N PRO A 964 16.37 8.26 -10.27
CA PRO A 964 16.13 7.34 -11.38
C PRO A 964 17.25 6.30 -11.55
N PHE A 965 18.47 6.58 -11.07
CA PHE A 965 19.53 5.56 -11.00
C PHE A 965 19.05 4.38 -10.15
N PHE A 966 18.57 4.60 -8.93
CA PHE A 966 18.05 3.53 -8.07
C PHE A 966 16.77 2.88 -8.62
N ASP A 967 15.91 3.64 -9.30
CA ASP A 967 14.68 3.11 -9.92
C ASP A 967 14.99 2.06 -11.00
N VAL A 968 16.02 2.28 -11.83
CA VAL A 968 16.46 1.29 -12.85
C VAL A 968 16.90 -0.02 -12.18
N TRP A 969 17.56 0.07 -11.04
CA TRP A 969 17.99 -1.07 -10.24
C TRP A 969 16.89 -1.65 -9.32
N GLN A 970 15.65 -1.14 -9.43
CA GLN A 970 14.49 -1.52 -8.61
C GLN A 970 14.73 -1.40 -7.10
N LEU A 971 15.61 -0.47 -6.69
CA LEU A 971 15.83 -0.14 -5.28
C LEU A 971 14.93 1.03 -4.90
N LYS A 972 13.81 0.72 -4.23
CA LYS A 972 12.86 1.72 -3.72
C LYS A 972 12.83 1.64 -2.20
N GLY A 973 13.19 2.74 -1.54
CA GLY A 973 13.04 2.83 -0.09
C GLY A 973 11.56 2.92 0.31
N LYS A 974 11.26 2.68 1.59
CA LYS A 974 9.95 2.91 2.21
C LYS A 974 9.89 4.35 2.73
N TYR A 975 8.68 4.92 2.85
CA TYR A 975 8.53 6.26 3.43
C TYR A 975 8.97 6.25 4.90
N PRO A 976 9.74 7.25 5.39
CA PRO A 976 10.12 8.51 4.75
C PRO A 976 11.38 8.46 3.85
N ASN A 977 12.03 7.31 3.73
CA ASN A 977 13.32 7.08 3.06
C ASN A 977 13.21 6.65 1.58
N ARG A 978 12.14 7.04 0.87
CA ARG A 978 11.80 6.51 -0.47
C ARG A 978 12.84 6.78 -1.56
N GLY A 979 13.58 7.87 -1.49
CA GLY A 979 14.48 8.33 -2.56
C GLY A 979 15.84 8.77 -2.06
N TYR A 980 16.78 8.97 -2.98
CA TYR A 980 18.10 9.50 -2.65
C TYR A 980 18.01 10.90 -2.01
N PRO A 981 18.86 11.22 -1.02
CA PRO A 981 19.85 10.36 -0.36
C PRO A 981 19.27 9.50 0.78
N LYS A 982 18.00 9.72 1.15
CA LYS A 982 17.37 9.04 2.29
C LYS A 982 17.28 7.53 2.13
N ILE A 983 17.29 7.02 0.90
CA ILE A 983 17.31 5.58 0.59
C ILE A 983 18.47 4.84 1.28
N PHE A 984 19.60 5.49 1.57
CA PHE A 984 20.70 4.88 2.31
C PHE A 984 20.33 4.53 3.76
N ASN A 985 19.36 5.25 4.32
CA ASN A 985 18.86 5.05 5.67
C ASN A 985 17.63 4.13 5.70
N ASP A 986 17.26 3.54 4.55
CA ASP A 986 16.20 2.54 4.49
C ASP A 986 16.67 1.22 5.12
N ALA A 987 15.93 0.70 6.09
CA ALA A 987 16.32 -0.51 6.81
C ALA A 987 16.29 -1.79 5.96
N SER A 988 15.55 -1.80 4.84
CA SER A 988 15.39 -2.97 3.97
C SER A 988 16.36 -2.99 2.80
N VAL A 989 16.58 -1.83 2.16
CA VAL A 989 17.43 -1.72 0.96
C VAL A 989 18.62 -0.79 1.13
N GLY A 990 18.75 -0.06 2.25
CA GLY A 990 19.71 1.04 2.40
C GLY A 990 21.18 0.62 2.35
N THR A 991 21.55 -0.50 2.97
CA THR A 991 22.91 -1.07 2.85
C THR A 991 23.23 -1.44 1.40
N MET A 992 22.26 -1.96 0.66
CA MET A 992 22.42 -2.33 -0.75
C MET A 992 22.46 -1.11 -1.66
N ALA A 993 21.60 -0.12 -1.42
CA ALA A 993 21.62 1.16 -2.12
C ALA A 993 22.94 1.88 -1.91
N LYS A 994 23.48 1.87 -0.68
CA LYS A 994 24.78 2.44 -0.36
C LYS A 994 25.91 1.73 -1.11
N LYS A 995 25.91 0.40 -1.11
CA LYS A 995 26.89 -0.39 -1.85
C LYS A 995 26.82 -0.15 -3.36
N LEU A 996 25.63 -0.19 -3.95
CA LEU A 996 25.44 0.07 -5.38
C LEU A 996 25.91 1.48 -5.76
N PHE A 997 25.63 2.45 -4.91
CA PHE A 997 26.12 3.82 -5.07
C PHE A 997 27.64 3.87 -5.01
N ASP A 998 28.27 3.19 -4.05
CA ASP A 998 29.72 3.17 -3.91
C ASP A 998 30.40 2.50 -5.13
N ASP A 999 29.84 1.39 -5.63
CA ASP A 999 30.30 0.73 -6.89
C ASP A 999 30.18 1.69 -8.09
N ALA A 1000 29.07 2.44 -8.18
CA ALA A 1000 28.85 3.42 -9.23
C ALA A 1000 29.84 4.60 -9.15
N GLN A 1001 30.17 5.07 -7.94
CA GLN A 1001 31.16 6.10 -7.70
C GLN A 1001 32.57 5.63 -8.09
N GLU A 1002 32.93 4.38 -7.77
CA GLU A 1002 34.21 3.79 -8.16
C GLU A 1002 34.34 3.71 -9.69
N LEU A 1003 33.30 3.24 -10.38
CA LEU A 1003 33.30 3.17 -11.84
C LEU A 1003 33.32 4.57 -12.47
N LEU A 1004 32.56 5.54 -11.94
CA LEU A 1004 32.61 6.94 -12.40
C LEU A 1004 34.02 7.52 -12.26
N LYS A 1005 34.67 7.30 -11.12
CA LYS A 1005 36.05 7.76 -10.91
C LYS A 1005 37.00 7.17 -11.95
N LYS A 1006 36.88 5.87 -12.23
CA LYS A 1006 37.67 5.21 -13.27
C LYS A 1006 37.40 5.79 -14.66
N ILE A 1007 36.14 6.02 -15.01
CA ILE A 1007 35.75 6.63 -16.30
C ILE A 1007 36.39 8.00 -16.47
N ILE A 1008 36.39 8.80 -15.41
CA ILE A 1008 36.99 10.14 -15.36
C ILE A 1008 38.52 10.07 -15.53
N GLU A 1009 39.20 9.22 -14.76
CA GLU A 1009 40.66 9.06 -14.80
C GLU A 1009 41.13 8.55 -16.16
N GLU A 1010 40.41 7.61 -16.76
CA GLU A 1010 40.73 6.99 -18.05
C GLU A 1010 40.19 7.77 -19.26
N LYS A 1011 39.34 8.79 -19.03
CA LYS A 1011 38.60 9.55 -20.06
C LYS A 1011 37.87 8.66 -21.06
N SER A 1012 37.23 7.61 -20.56
CA SER A 1012 36.62 6.57 -21.39
C SER A 1012 35.21 6.91 -21.89
N LEU A 1013 34.57 7.93 -21.30
CA LEU A 1013 33.35 8.57 -21.81
C LEU A 1013 33.59 10.05 -22.12
N LYS A 1014 32.89 10.57 -23.13
CA LYS A 1014 32.91 11.99 -23.49
C LYS A 1014 31.53 12.60 -23.46
N ALA A 1015 31.42 13.78 -22.85
CA ALA A 1015 30.19 14.58 -22.83
C ALA A 1015 30.27 15.73 -23.84
N ASN A 1016 29.39 15.73 -24.85
CA ASN A 1016 29.31 16.80 -25.83
C ASN A 1016 27.91 17.43 -25.83
N GLY A 1017 27.85 18.74 -26.05
CA GLY A 1017 26.62 19.51 -26.04
C GLY A 1017 26.62 20.60 -27.10
N VAL A 1018 25.44 20.92 -27.63
CA VAL A 1018 25.20 22.06 -28.50
C VAL A 1018 23.94 22.75 -28.03
N PHE A 1019 23.98 24.07 -27.98
CA PHE A 1019 22.81 24.88 -27.68
C PHE A 1019 22.84 26.14 -28.50
N GLY A 1020 21.69 26.78 -28.66
CA GLY A 1020 21.60 28.03 -29.40
C GLY A 1020 20.37 28.82 -29.05
N PHE A 1021 20.41 30.10 -29.41
CA PHE A 1021 19.29 31.01 -29.22
C PHE A 1021 18.90 31.69 -30.52
N TYR A 1022 17.60 31.86 -30.67
CA TYR A 1022 17.01 32.46 -31.85
C TYR A 1022 15.93 33.46 -31.47
N ARG A 1023 15.74 34.45 -32.32
CA ARG A 1023 14.58 35.35 -32.24
C ARG A 1023 13.35 34.54 -32.59
N ALA A 1024 12.31 34.65 -31.77
CA ALA A 1024 11.10 33.89 -31.95
C ALA A 1024 9.86 34.68 -31.54
N ASN A 1025 8.74 34.39 -32.19
CA ASN A 1025 7.43 34.89 -31.80
C ASN A 1025 6.39 33.81 -32.00
N SER A 1026 5.32 33.83 -31.21
CA SER A 1026 4.19 32.93 -31.45
C SER A 1026 3.29 33.44 -32.57
N ASN A 1027 2.86 32.53 -33.44
CA ASN A 1027 1.83 32.75 -34.44
C ASN A 1027 0.76 31.67 -34.29
N GLY A 1028 -0.34 32.01 -33.60
CA GLY A 1028 -1.33 31.03 -33.17
C GLY A 1028 -0.75 30.00 -32.20
N ASP A 1029 -0.85 28.72 -32.58
CA ASP A 1029 -0.36 27.59 -31.77
C ASP A 1029 1.12 27.25 -32.08
N ASP A 1030 1.78 28.00 -32.96
CA ASP A 1030 3.16 27.74 -33.41
C ASP A 1030 4.13 28.81 -32.95
N ILE A 1031 5.43 28.48 -33.03
CA ILE A 1031 6.53 29.38 -32.72
C ILE A 1031 7.38 29.56 -33.98
N GLU A 1032 7.35 30.77 -34.54
CA GLU A 1032 8.16 31.15 -35.69
C GLU A 1032 9.57 31.55 -35.23
N ILE A 1033 10.58 31.05 -35.93
CA ILE A 1033 11.99 31.35 -35.70
C ILE A 1033 12.51 32.26 -36.80
N TYR A 1034 13.21 33.33 -36.44
CA TYR A 1034 13.66 34.35 -37.38
C TYR A 1034 15.18 34.48 -37.50
N ASP A 1035 15.63 34.88 -38.69
CA ASP A 1035 16.98 35.40 -38.91
C ASP A 1035 17.13 36.87 -38.47
N GLU A 1036 18.30 37.45 -38.72
CA GLU A 1036 18.61 38.86 -38.41
C GLU A 1036 17.72 39.86 -39.16
N ASN A 1037 17.16 39.48 -40.31
CA ASN A 1037 16.30 40.31 -41.16
C ASN A 1037 14.80 40.09 -40.87
N ARG A 1038 14.44 39.38 -39.80
CA ARG A 1038 13.06 38.97 -39.45
C ARG A 1038 12.40 38.08 -40.50
N LYS A 1039 13.17 37.31 -41.26
CA LYS A 1039 12.64 36.26 -42.14
C LYS A 1039 12.47 34.96 -41.36
N VAL A 1040 11.33 34.30 -41.51
CA VAL A 1040 11.08 32.98 -40.90
C VAL A 1040 12.03 31.94 -41.50
N ILE A 1041 12.82 31.28 -40.66
CA ILE A 1041 13.80 30.25 -41.05
C ILE A 1041 13.41 28.83 -40.60
N ALA A 1042 12.56 28.73 -39.57
CA ALA A 1042 12.01 27.49 -39.05
C ALA A 1042 10.73 27.78 -38.25
N VAL A 1043 9.90 26.75 -38.03
CA VAL A 1043 8.69 26.82 -37.22
C VAL A 1043 8.64 25.60 -36.33
N PHE A 1044 8.37 25.80 -35.03
CA PHE A 1044 8.00 24.73 -34.12
C PHE A 1044 6.50 24.68 -33.97
N TYR A 1045 5.92 23.51 -34.20
CA TYR A 1045 4.48 23.33 -34.27
C TYR A 1045 3.90 22.84 -32.96
N GLY A 1046 3.04 23.63 -32.34
CA GLY A 1046 2.44 23.30 -31.04
C GLY A 1046 1.11 22.54 -31.16
N LEU A 1047 0.81 21.77 -30.12
CA LEU A 1047 -0.49 21.13 -29.90
C LEU A 1047 -1.17 21.78 -28.68
N ARG A 1048 -2.48 21.99 -28.78
CA ARG A 1048 -3.32 22.65 -27.76
C ARG A 1048 -4.26 21.67 -27.09
N GLN A 1049 -4.44 21.83 -25.78
CA GLN A 1049 -5.39 21.04 -24.99
C GLN A 1049 -6.82 21.21 -25.51
N GLN A 1050 -7.54 20.12 -25.81
CA GLN A 1050 -8.95 20.17 -26.27
C GLN A 1050 -9.97 19.60 -25.29
N ALA A 1051 -9.55 18.89 -24.23
CA ALA A 1051 -10.50 18.32 -23.26
C ALA A 1051 -11.20 19.44 -22.44
N LYS A 1052 -12.53 19.38 -22.32
CA LYS A 1052 -13.30 20.34 -21.52
C LYS A 1052 -12.96 20.19 -20.03
N LYS A 1053 -12.49 21.25 -19.39
CA LYS A 1053 -12.15 21.28 -17.96
C LYS A 1053 -13.41 21.52 -17.10
N VAL A 1054 -13.51 20.84 -15.95
CA VAL A 1054 -14.60 20.98 -14.97
C VAL A 1054 -14.09 21.90 -13.85
N GLN A 1055 -14.47 23.18 -13.90
CA GLN A 1055 -14.17 24.29 -12.95
C GLN A 1055 -12.78 25.00 -12.97
N ASN A 1056 -12.85 26.32 -12.73
CA ASN A 1056 -11.84 27.37 -12.39
C ASN A 1056 -10.47 27.48 -13.10
N GLN A 1057 -10.12 26.62 -14.06
CA GLN A 1057 -9.08 26.91 -15.04
C GLN A 1057 -9.70 26.93 -16.44
N ASP A 1058 -10.03 28.13 -16.93
CA ASP A 1058 -10.61 28.33 -18.25
C ASP A 1058 -9.60 28.19 -19.40
N SER A 1059 -8.28 28.24 -19.11
CA SER A 1059 -7.26 28.27 -20.16
C SER A 1059 -6.88 26.89 -20.70
N HIS A 1060 -6.82 26.79 -22.02
CA HIS A 1060 -6.37 25.62 -22.77
C HIS A 1060 -4.94 25.85 -23.25
N TYR A 1061 -3.96 25.19 -22.63
CA TYR A 1061 -2.54 25.51 -22.82
C TYR A 1061 -1.98 24.98 -24.15
N CYS A 1062 -1.08 25.76 -24.75
CA CYS A 1062 -0.14 25.38 -25.81
C CYS A 1062 1.24 25.97 -25.50
N LEU A 1063 2.34 25.34 -25.96
CA LEU A 1063 3.70 25.83 -25.68
C LEU A 1063 3.94 27.23 -26.27
N SER A 1064 3.29 27.54 -27.40
CA SER A 1064 3.38 28.86 -28.04
C SER A 1064 2.82 29.99 -27.16
N ASP A 1065 1.93 29.68 -26.21
CA ASP A 1065 1.33 30.67 -25.30
C ASP A 1065 2.39 31.36 -24.43
N PHE A 1066 3.56 30.75 -24.24
CA PHE A 1066 4.67 31.27 -23.43
C PHE A 1066 5.71 32.09 -24.22
N VAL A 1067 5.45 32.38 -25.49
CA VAL A 1067 6.30 33.21 -26.36
C VAL A 1067 5.49 34.38 -26.89
N ALA A 1068 6.06 35.60 -26.90
CA ALA A 1068 5.31 36.79 -27.28
C ALA A 1068 4.75 36.68 -28.72
N PRO A 1069 3.46 36.98 -28.92
CA PRO A 1069 2.85 36.85 -30.24
C PRO A 1069 3.34 37.92 -31.19
N VAL A 1070 3.37 37.62 -32.49
CA VAL A 1070 3.76 38.57 -33.55
C VAL A 1070 2.97 39.88 -33.45
N GLU A 1071 1.68 39.79 -33.11
CA GLU A 1071 0.77 40.93 -32.92
C GLU A 1071 1.17 41.88 -31.79
N SER A 1072 1.94 41.41 -30.79
CA SER A 1072 2.41 42.26 -29.68
C SER A 1072 3.44 43.30 -30.11
N GLY A 1073 4.09 43.11 -31.27
CA GLY A 1073 5.20 43.95 -31.74
C GLY A 1073 6.51 43.80 -30.94
N LEU A 1074 6.52 42.98 -29.89
CA LEU A 1074 7.70 42.68 -29.07
C LEU A 1074 8.55 41.59 -29.73
N THR A 1075 9.87 41.64 -29.53
CA THR A 1075 10.78 40.56 -29.97
C THR A 1075 11.06 39.66 -28.78
N ASP A 1076 10.65 38.39 -28.88
CA ASP A 1076 10.95 37.35 -27.90
C ASP A 1076 12.00 36.38 -28.48
N HIS A 1077 12.39 35.39 -27.68
CA HIS A 1077 13.47 34.48 -27.99
C HIS A 1077 13.12 33.06 -27.54
N ILE A 1078 13.75 32.09 -28.17
CA ILE A 1078 13.70 30.69 -27.76
C ILE A 1078 15.11 30.10 -27.79
N GLY A 1079 15.39 29.22 -26.83
CA GLY A 1079 16.62 28.44 -26.83
C GLY A 1079 16.37 27.01 -27.30
N LEU A 1080 17.41 26.35 -27.77
CA LEU A 1080 17.39 24.93 -28.11
C LEU A 1080 18.66 24.28 -27.59
N PHE A 1081 18.62 23.00 -27.26
CA PHE A 1081 19.81 22.22 -26.91
C PHE A 1081 19.73 20.76 -27.32
N ALA A 1082 20.90 20.15 -27.46
CA ALA A 1082 21.11 18.71 -27.50
C ALA A 1082 22.44 18.37 -26.80
N VAL A 1083 22.42 17.39 -25.90
CA VAL A 1083 23.59 16.93 -25.13
C VAL A 1083 23.67 15.41 -25.14
N THR A 1084 24.87 14.87 -25.03
CA THR A 1084 25.12 13.44 -24.88
C THR A 1084 26.28 13.20 -23.93
N ALA A 1085 26.20 12.13 -23.15
CA ALA A 1085 27.33 11.58 -22.39
C ALA A 1085 27.62 10.12 -22.78
N GLY A 1086 27.03 9.65 -23.88
CA GLY A 1086 27.11 8.25 -24.33
C GLY A 1086 28.25 7.95 -25.30
N ILE A 1087 29.09 8.94 -25.66
CA ILE A 1087 30.19 8.72 -26.60
C ILE A 1087 31.28 7.91 -25.89
N GLY A 1088 31.47 6.66 -26.34
CA GLY A 1088 32.35 5.67 -25.72
C GLY A 1088 31.62 4.59 -24.91
N ALA A 1089 30.33 4.78 -24.62
CA ALA A 1089 29.55 3.84 -23.81
C ALA A 1089 29.43 2.46 -24.49
N ASP A 1090 29.15 2.41 -25.79
CA ASP A 1090 29.02 1.13 -26.53
C ASP A 1090 30.33 0.33 -26.54
N THR A 1091 31.47 1.01 -26.64
CA THR A 1091 32.79 0.37 -26.57
C THR A 1091 32.99 -0.32 -25.21
N LEU A 1092 32.67 0.39 -24.13
CA LEU A 1092 32.74 -0.16 -22.77
C LEU A 1092 31.72 -1.28 -22.56
N CYS A 1093 30.49 -1.12 -23.05
CA CYS A 1093 29.45 -2.16 -23.01
C CYS A 1093 29.92 -3.45 -23.70
N ASN A 1094 30.54 -3.35 -24.88
CA ASN A 1094 31.05 -4.50 -25.62
C ASN A 1094 32.22 -5.15 -24.88
N GLN A 1095 33.16 -4.35 -24.34
CA GLN A 1095 34.27 -4.87 -23.52
C GLN A 1095 33.76 -5.62 -22.27
N PHE A 1096 32.75 -5.09 -21.58
CA PHE A 1096 32.13 -5.78 -20.45
C PHE A 1096 31.38 -7.03 -20.89
N ALA A 1097 30.68 -7.01 -22.02
CA ALA A 1097 29.98 -8.17 -22.57
C ALA A 1097 30.94 -9.31 -22.95
N GLU A 1098 32.06 -9.01 -23.60
CA GLU A 1098 33.13 -9.97 -23.94
C GLU A 1098 33.74 -10.61 -22.68
N ASN A 1099 33.87 -9.84 -21.60
CA ASN A 1099 34.33 -10.33 -20.29
C ASN A 1099 33.22 -10.96 -19.45
N HIS A 1100 32.02 -11.11 -20.00
CA HIS A 1100 30.83 -11.65 -19.31
C HIS A 1100 30.41 -10.88 -18.04
N ASP A 1101 30.71 -9.58 -17.98
CA ASP A 1101 30.40 -8.67 -16.87
C ASP A 1101 29.12 -7.87 -17.14
N ASP A 1102 27.98 -8.57 -17.08
CA ASP A 1102 26.66 -7.97 -17.35
C ASP A 1102 26.30 -6.86 -16.32
N TYR A 1103 26.89 -6.89 -15.13
CA TYR A 1103 26.70 -5.87 -14.09
C TYR A 1103 27.33 -4.54 -14.49
N ASN A 1104 28.61 -4.54 -14.87
CA ASN A 1104 29.29 -3.33 -15.30
C ASN A 1104 28.80 -2.84 -16.66
N LYS A 1105 28.35 -3.75 -17.55
CA LYS A 1105 27.64 -3.40 -18.78
C LYS A 1105 26.36 -2.59 -18.48
N LEU A 1106 25.54 -3.04 -17.54
CA LEU A 1106 24.34 -2.30 -17.14
C LEU A 1106 24.70 -0.99 -16.41
N MET A 1107 25.70 -1.03 -15.52
CA MET A 1107 26.15 0.14 -14.76
C MET A 1107 26.62 1.27 -15.68
N ILE A 1108 27.41 0.98 -16.73
CA ILE A 1108 27.90 2.00 -17.65
C ILE A 1108 26.76 2.64 -18.46
N GLN A 1109 25.75 1.85 -18.86
CA GLN A 1109 24.57 2.38 -19.54
C GLN A 1109 23.80 3.35 -18.63
N VAL A 1110 23.51 2.94 -17.39
CA VAL A 1110 22.76 3.77 -16.44
C VAL A 1110 23.55 5.02 -16.06
N LEU A 1111 24.87 4.92 -15.84
CA LEU A 1111 25.73 6.07 -15.53
C LEU A 1111 25.81 7.05 -16.70
N SER A 1112 25.91 6.57 -17.93
CA SER A 1112 25.92 7.41 -19.13
C SER A 1112 24.60 8.20 -19.25
N ASP A 1113 23.46 7.56 -19.01
CA ASP A 1113 22.15 8.23 -18.99
C ASP A 1113 22.07 9.29 -17.90
N ARG A 1114 22.56 8.98 -16.68
CA ARG A 1114 22.59 9.94 -15.57
C ARG A 1114 23.47 11.15 -15.88
N LEU A 1115 24.61 10.94 -16.53
CA LEU A 1115 25.52 12.02 -16.96
C LEU A 1115 24.90 12.88 -18.07
N ALA A 1116 24.14 12.28 -19.00
CA ALA A 1116 23.45 13.03 -20.05
C ALA A 1116 22.36 13.95 -19.48
N GLU A 1117 21.55 13.45 -18.52
CA GLU A 1117 20.57 14.25 -17.79
C GLU A 1117 21.22 15.35 -16.93
N ALA A 1118 22.32 15.01 -16.25
CA ALA A 1118 23.09 15.99 -15.48
C ALA A 1118 23.64 17.11 -16.37
N PHE A 1119 24.08 16.78 -17.60
CA PHE A 1119 24.53 17.78 -18.57
C PHE A 1119 23.37 18.66 -19.03
N ALA A 1120 22.19 18.10 -19.26
CA ALA A 1120 21.00 18.90 -19.62
C ALA A 1120 20.65 19.89 -18.50
N GLU A 1121 20.74 19.49 -17.23
CA GLU A 1121 20.45 20.35 -16.08
C GLU A 1121 21.50 21.46 -15.92
N LYS A 1122 22.78 21.09 -15.93
CA LYS A 1122 23.93 22.00 -15.81
C LYS A 1122 23.94 23.03 -16.94
N LEU A 1123 23.70 22.58 -18.18
CA LEU A 1123 23.59 23.48 -19.33
C LEU A 1123 22.37 24.40 -19.22
N HIS A 1124 21.24 23.91 -18.72
CA HIS A 1124 20.07 24.75 -18.51
C HIS A 1124 20.33 25.82 -17.44
N GLU A 1125 21.02 25.50 -16.35
CA GLU A 1125 21.47 26.49 -15.36
C GLU A 1125 22.39 27.55 -15.99
N ASP A 1126 23.44 27.12 -16.71
CA ASP A 1126 24.33 28.02 -17.43
C ASP A 1126 23.55 28.92 -18.42
N VAL A 1127 22.52 28.37 -19.07
CA VAL A 1127 21.63 29.13 -19.96
C VAL A 1127 20.84 30.19 -19.19
N ARG A 1128 20.20 29.83 -18.07
CA ARG A 1128 19.39 30.79 -17.29
C ARG A 1128 20.25 31.90 -16.67
N CYS A 1129 21.43 31.55 -16.18
CA CYS A 1129 22.29 32.45 -15.40
C CYS A 1129 23.33 33.22 -16.22
N GLN A 1130 23.89 32.62 -17.28
CA GLN A 1130 25.04 33.19 -17.99
C GLN A 1130 24.74 33.47 -19.47
N TYR A 1131 24.15 32.52 -20.19
CA TYR A 1131 24.04 32.63 -21.65
C TYR A 1131 22.80 33.39 -22.12
N TRP A 1132 21.62 33.07 -21.58
CA TRP A 1132 20.41 33.87 -21.78
C TRP A 1132 20.31 34.94 -20.68
N GLY A 1133 20.66 34.59 -19.44
CA GLY A 1133 20.88 35.56 -18.37
C GLY A 1133 19.61 36.27 -17.89
N PHE A 1134 18.46 35.59 -17.95
CA PHE A 1134 17.19 36.12 -17.46
C PHE A 1134 16.94 35.84 -15.98
N ASN A 1135 17.83 35.10 -15.32
CA ASN A 1135 17.75 34.81 -13.90
C ASN A 1135 19.14 34.88 -13.26
N THR A 1136 19.22 35.26 -11.98
CA THR A 1136 20.45 35.27 -11.19
C THR A 1136 20.24 34.42 -9.96
N GLU A 1137 20.25 33.09 -10.15
CA GLU A 1137 20.01 32.12 -9.10
C GLU A 1137 21.28 31.31 -8.80
N ASN A 1138 21.45 30.95 -7.53
CA ASN A 1138 22.47 30.00 -7.07
C ASN A 1138 21.73 28.93 -6.27
N MET A 1139 21.22 27.91 -6.97
CA MET A 1139 20.37 26.87 -6.39
C MET A 1139 21.19 25.63 -6.05
N GLU A 1140 20.78 24.91 -5.01
CA GLU A 1140 21.31 23.57 -4.78
C GLU A 1140 20.67 22.58 -5.77
N SER A 1141 21.39 21.50 -6.12
CA SER A 1141 20.92 20.50 -7.10
C SER A 1141 19.53 19.93 -6.76
N GLN A 1142 19.17 19.81 -5.49
CA GLN A 1142 17.84 19.33 -5.07
C GLN A 1142 16.70 20.29 -5.47
N ASP A 1143 16.96 21.60 -5.48
CA ASP A 1143 15.99 22.60 -5.91
C ASP A 1143 15.88 22.65 -7.44
N LEU A 1144 16.99 22.38 -8.15
CA LEU A 1144 16.99 22.18 -9.60
C LEU A 1144 16.12 20.98 -9.99
N HIS A 1145 16.28 19.82 -9.31
CA HIS A 1145 15.47 18.62 -9.56
C HIS A 1145 13.97 18.82 -9.26
N ARG A 1146 13.62 19.79 -8.41
CA ARG A 1146 12.23 20.20 -8.13
C ARG A 1146 11.70 21.28 -9.07
N ILE A 1147 12.48 21.71 -10.06
CA ILE A 1147 12.12 22.72 -11.06
C ILE A 1147 11.69 24.03 -10.36
N LYS A 1148 12.42 24.45 -9.32
CA LYS A 1148 12.14 25.71 -8.60
C LYS A 1148 12.66 26.96 -9.32
N TYR A 1149 13.25 26.79 -10.50
CA TYR A 1149 13.77 27.88 -11.32
C TYR A 1149 12.73 28.45 -12.29
N GLN A 1150 12.97 29.68 -12.73
CA GLN A 1150 12.21 30.31 -13.80
C GLN A 1150 12.45 29.64 -15.15
N GLY A 1151 11.38 29.36 -15.90
CA GLY A 1151 11.46 28.81 -17.24
C GLY A 1151 11.41 27.28 -17.29
N VAL A 1152 11.24 26.73 -18.48
CA VAL A 1152 11.14 25.27 -18.71
C VAL A 1152 11.93 24.83 -19.93
N ARG A 1153 12.23 23.52 -19.98
CA ARG A 1153 12.94 22.88 -21.10
C ARG A 1153 12.15 21.71 -21.74
N PRO A 1154 10.95 21.93 -22.33
CA PRO A 1154 10.17 20.86 -22.94
C PRO A 1154 10.91 20.25 -24.13
N ALA A 1155 10.80 18.93 -24.26
CA ALA A 1155 11.45 18.15 -25.30
C ALA A 1155 10.43 17.46 -26.21
N PRO A 1156 10.67 17.38 -27.53
CA PRO A 1156 9.85 16.55 -28.42
C PRO A 1156 9.78 15.09 -27.93
N GLY A 1157 8.56 14.58 -27.77
CA GLY A 1157 8.21 13.29 -27.15
C GLY A 1157 7.65 13.40 -25.73
N TYR A 1158 7.79 14.56 -25.06
CA TYR A 1158 7.19 14.78 -23.74
C TYR A 1158 5.68 15.01 -23.87
N PRO A 1159 4.88 14.82 -22.81
CA PRO A 1159 3.45 15.11 -22.86
C PRO A 1159 3.09 16.54 -23.29
N SER A 1160 3.97 17.52 -23.07
CA SER A 1160 3.82 18.91 -23.51
C SER A 1160 4.07 19.12 -25.01
N GLN A 1161 4.85 18.24 -25.63
CA GLN A 1161 5.14 18.24 -27.07
C GLN A 1161 5.30 16.80 -27.57
N PRO A 1162 4.20 16.02 -27.70
CA PRO A 1162 4.28 14.59 -27.97
C PRO A 1162 4.82 14.24 -29.36
N ASP A 1163 4.86 15.20 -30.29
CA ASP A 1163 5.36 14.97 -31.65
C ASP A 1163 6.90 14.90 -31.68
N HIS A 1164 7.43 13.70 -31.97
CA HIS A 1164 8.87 13.47 -32.13
C HIS A 1164 9.46 14.14 -33.38
N THR A 1165 8.66 14.44 -34.41
CA THR A 1165 9.14 15.02 -35.68
C THR A 1165 9.71 16.43 -35.52
N GLU A 1166 9.36 17.13 -34.44
CA GLU A 1166 9.95 18.42 -34.09
C GLU A 1166 11.46 18.36 -33.84
N LYS A 1167 12.01 17.17 -33.53
CA LYS A 1167 13.47 16.98 -33.47
C LYS A 1167 14.14 17.28 -34.81
N LEU A 1168 13.49 17.04 -35.95
CA LEU A 1168 14.06 17.33 -37.27
C LEU A 1168 14.34 18.83 -37.42
N THR A 1169 13.40 19.67 -36.99
CA THR A 1169 13.56 21.13 -36.97
C THR A 1169 14.69 21.53 -36.02
N MET A 1170 14.76 20.91 -34.82
CA MET A 1170 15.86 21.16 -33.89
C MET A 1170 17.22 20.78 -34.48
N TRP A 1171 17.34 19.61 -35.12
CA TRP A 1171 18.59 19.14 -35.72
C TRP A 1171 19.06 20.05 -36.84
N LYS A 1172 18.12 20.55 -37.66
CA LYS A 1172 18.41 21.53 -38.71
C LYS A 1172 18.97 22.84 -38.15
N LEU A 1173 18.45 23.30 -37.01
CA LEU A 1173 18.88 24.55 -36.37
C LEU A 1173 20.18 24.39 -35.55
N LEU A 1174 20.32 23.28 -34.82
CA LEU A 1174 21.45 23.05 -33.92
C LEU A 1174 22.67 22.41 -34.60
N GLU A 1175 22.47 21.75 -35.74
CA GLU A 1175 23.45 20.84 -36.35
C GLU A 1175 23.95 19.79 -35.34
N ALA A 1176 23.03 19.14 -34.61
CA ALA A 1176 23.36 18.25 -33.50
C ALA A 1176 24.20 17.01 -33.90
N ASP A 1177 24.18 16.60 -35.17
CA ASP A 1177 25.10 15.56 -35.68
C ASP A 1177 26.58 15.93 -35.49
N SER A 1178 26.90 17.23 -35.48
CA SER A 1178 28.28 17.72 -35.34
C SER A 1178 28.89 17.48 -33.95
N ILE A 1179 28.06 17.19 -32.93
CA ILE A 1179 28.51 16.80 -31.59
C ILE A 1179 28.45 15.29 -31.35
N GLY A 1180 28.07 14.51 -32.37
CA GLY A 1180 28.03 13.05 -32.35
C GLY A 1180 26.66 12.43 -32.07
N ILE A 1181 25.58 13.23 -32.02
CA ILE A 1181 24.21 12.73 -31.80
C ILE A 1181 23.47 12.61 -33.13
N LYS A 1182 23.08 11.39 -33.49
CA LYS A 1182 22.30 11.07 -34.69
C LYS A 1182 20.85 10.76 -34.34
N LEU A 1183 19.95 10.98 -35.28
CA LEU A 1183 18.57 10.51 -35.19
C LEU A 1183 18.41 9.18 -35.94
N THR A 1184 17.66 8.23 -35.36
CA THR A 1184 17.20 7.02 -36.04
C THR A 1184 16.01 7.31 -36.95
N GLU A 1185 15.55 6.31 -37.71
CA GLU A 1185 14.35 6.41 -38.54
C GLU A 1185 13.09 6.79 -37.73
N SER A 1186 12.98 6.33 -36.47
CA SER A 1186 11.89 6.69 -35.55
C SER A 1186 12.20 7.92 -34.69
N LEU A 1187 13.27 8.65 -35.01
CA LEU A 1187 13.71 9.85 -34.31
C LEU A 1187 14.11 9.62 -32.84
N ALA A 1188 14.57 8.41 -32.52
CA ALA A 1188 15.36 8.17 -31.31
C ALA A 1188 16.76 8.79 -31.48
N MET A 1189 17.39 9.20 -30.38
CA MET A 1189 18.74 9.75 -30.40
C MET A 1189 19.77 8.64 -30.19
N TYR A 1190 20.88 8.71 -30.92
CA TYR A 1190 22.03 7.81 -30.76
C TYR A 1190 23.33 8.62 -30.64
N PRO A 1191 24.15 8.45 -29.59
CA PRO A 1191 24.04 7.45 -28.50
C PRO A 1191 22.76 7.58 -27.66
N ALA A 1192 22.29 6.47 -27.07
CA ALA A 1192 21.04 6.43 -26.29
C ALA A 1192 21.03 7.42 -25.11
N ALA A 1193 22.18 7.58 -24.45
CA ALA A 1193 22.41 8.56 -23.38
C ALA A 1193 22.52 10.00 -23.95
N SER A 1194 21.40 10.51 -24.45
CA SER A 1194 21.27 11.84 -25.05
C SER A 1194 19.98 12.54 -24.63
N VAL A 1195 20.02 13.86 -24.47
CA VAL A 1195 18.86 14.70 -24.10
C VAL A 1195 18.81 15.91 -25.02
N SER A 1196 17.63 16.26 -25.52
CA SER A 1196 17.42 17.44 -26.36
C SER A 1196 16.10 18.11 -26.04
N GLY A 1197 16.04 19.44 -26.05
CA GLY A 1197 14.78 20.17 -25.92
C GLY A 1197 14.86 21.64 -26.33
N LEU A 1198 13.75 22.34 -26.09
CA LEU A 1198 13.59 23.79 -26.29
C LEU A 1198 13.67 24.49 -24.94
N TYR A 1199 14.17 25.73 -24.86
CA TYR A 1199 14.18 26.55 -23.65
C TYR A 1199 13.16 27.68 -23.75
N PHE A 1200 12.34 27.84 -22.71
CA PHE A 1200 11.40 28.94 -22.55
C PHE A 1200 11.76 29.74 -21.30
N SER A 1201 11.82 31.06 -21.43
CA SER A 1201 12.25 31.97 -20.35
C SER A 1201 11.09 32.58 -19.56
N HIS A 1202 9.86 32.56 -20.11
CA HIS A 1202 8.73 33.25 -19.50
C HIS A 1202 8.40 32.65 -18.11
N PRO A 1203 8.21 33.47 -17.05
CA PRO A 1203 8.05 32.98 -15.69
C PRO A 1203 6.78 32.18 -15.42
N LYS A 1204 5.76 32.35 -16.26
CA LYS A 1204 4.52 31.57 -16.21
C LYS A 1204 4.58 30.28 -17.03
N SER A 1205 5.72 29.95 -17.64
CA SER A 1205 5.89 28.68 -18.37
C SER A 1205 6.04 27.52 -17.38
N PHE A 1206 5.35 26.41 -17.66
CA PHE A 1206 5.37 25.20 -16.84
C PHE A 1206 5.12 23.96 -17.71
N TYR A 1207 5.46 22.78 -17.21
CA TYR A 1207 5.16 21.53 -17.91
C TYR A 1207 3.67 21.17 -17.77
N PHE A 1208 2.98 21.00 -18.90
CA PHE A 1208 1.60 20.53 -18.98
C PHE A 1208 1.50 19.36 -19.96
N SER A 1209 0.42 18.57 -19.90
CA SER A 1209 0.13 17.55 -20.92
C SER A 1209 -0.81 18.12 -21.97
N ALA A 1210 -0.49 17.98 -23.26
CA ALA A 1210 -1.39 18.31 -24.36
C ALA A 1210 -2.70 17.50 -24.30
N GLY A 1211 -2.68 16.34 -23.62
CA GLY A 1211 -3.83 15.47 -23.45
C GLY A 1211 -4.22 14.81 -24.77
N LYS A 1212 -5.51 14.45 -24.90
CA LYS A 1212 -6.04 13.88 -26.14
C LYS A 1212 -6.49 14.97 -27.11
N ILE A 1213 -6.15 14.83 -28.40
CA ILE A 1213 -6.49 15.76 -29.48
C ILE A 1213 -7.57 15.17 -30.39
N ALA A 1214 -8.49 16.02 -30.83
CA ALA A 1214 -9.58 15.67 -31.72
C ALA A 1214 -9.18 15.83 -33.20
N LYS A 1215 -10.02 15.28 -34.10
CA LYS A 1215 -9.71 15.17 -35.53
C LYS A 1215 -9.53 16.53 -36.23
N ASP A 1216 -10.23 17.56 -35.77
CA ASP A 1216 -10.10 18.92 -36.28
C ASP A 1216 -8.69 19.50 -36.04
N GLN A 1217 -8.08 19.24 -34.89
CA GLN A 1217 -6.71 19.65 -34.61
C GLN A 1217 -5.69 18.84 -35.42
N VAL A 1218 -5.92 17.54 -35.65
CA VAL A 1218 -5.05 16.72 -36.50
C VAL A 1218 -5.03 17.24 -37.94
N ILE A 1219 -6.20 17.58 -38.50
CA ILE A 1219 -6.31 18.17 -39.84
C ILE A 1219 -5.54 19.49 -39.91
N SER A 1220 -5.77 20.39 -38.95
CA SER A 1220 -5.06 21.67 -38.90
C SER A 1220 -3.54 21.47 -38.74
N TYR A 1221 -3.11 20.50 -37.92
CA TYR A 1221 -1.69 20.20 -37.73
C TYR A 1221 -1.04 19.67 -39.01
N ALA A 1222 -1.72 18.77 -39.73
CA ALA A 1222 -1.27 18.24 -41.02
C ALA A 1222 -1.12 19.34 -42.07
N GLU A 1223 -2.09 20.26 -42.17
CA GLU A 1223 -2.02 21.42 -43.05
C GLU A 1223 -0.83 22.34 -42.71
N ARG A 1224 -0.64 22.68 -41.42
CA ARG A 1224 0.45 23.56 -40.97
C ARG A 1224 1.83 22.97 -41.23
N LYS A 1225 1.98 21.64 -41.06
CA LYS A 1225 3.22 20.91 -41.36
C LYS A 1225 3.39 20.54 -42.83
N SER A 1226 2.37 20.73 -43.66
CA SER A 1226 2.37 20.29 -45.06
C SER A 1226 2.64 18.79 -45.22
N VAL A 1227 2.01 17.97 -44.38
CA VAL A 1227 2.08 16.51 -44.40
C VAL A 1227 0.67 15.91 -44.52
N SER A 1228 0.58 14.61 -44.82
CA SER A 1228 -0.72 13.92 -44.87
C SER A 1228 -1.33 13.74 -43.46
N ILE A 1229 -2.65 13.59 -43.39
CA ILE A 1229 -3.35 13.33 -42.12
C ILE A 1229 -2.89 12.01 -41.53
N GLU A 1230 -2.73 11.00 -42.39
CA GLU A 1230 -2.28 9.65 -42.02
C GLU A 1230 -0.91 9.68 -41.36
N GLN A 1231 0.02 10.48 -41.89
CA GLN A 1231 1.34 10.67 -41.26
C GLN A 1231 1.23 11.32 -39.88
N VAL A 1232 0.36 12.33 -39.69
CA VAL A 1232 0.17 12.92 -38.36
C VAL A 1232 -0.47 11.93 -37.39
N GLU A 1233 -1.47 11.17 -37.84
CA GLU A 1233 -2.11 10.12 -37.05
C GLU A 1233 -1.12 9.02 -36.63
N GLU A 1234 -0.17 8.67 -37.49
CA GLU A 1234 0.92 7.71 -37.19
C GLU A 1234 1.80 8.21 -36.04
N TRP A 1235 2.36 9.42 -36.14
CA TRP A 1235 3.26 9.97 -35.11
C TRP A 1235 2.54 10.36 -33.81
N LEU A 1236 1.27 10.76 -33.89
CA LEU A 1236 0.47 11.21 -32.74
C LEU A 1236 -0.54 10.16 -32.24
N GLN A 1237 -0.43 8.92 -32.70
CA GLN A 1237 -1.38 7.84 -32.37
C GLN A 1237 -1.72 7.78 -30.87
N PRO A 1238 -0.77 7.91 -29.92
CA PRO A 1238 -1.08 7.77 -28.50
C PRO A 1238 -1.80 8.96 -27.88
N VAL A 1239 -1.89 10.09 -28.59
CA VAL A 1239 -2.62 11.29 -28.15
C VAL A 1239 -3.91 11.54 -28.92
N LEU A 1240 -4.33 10.65 -29.83
CA LEU A 1240 -5.64 10.79 -30.51
C LEU A 1240 -6.82 10.49 -29.56
N SER A 1241 -7.88 11.28 -29.67
CA SER A 1241 -9.16 11.06 -28.97
C SER A 1241 -10.12 10.13 -29.70
N TYR A 1242 -9.74 9.66 -30.89
CA TYR A 1242 -10.54 8.81 -31.77
C TYR A 1242 -9.67 7.65 -32.29
N ALA A 1243 -10.31 6.62 -32.84
CA ALA A 1243 -9.57 5.58 -33.54
C ALA A 1243 -9.07 6.12 -34.89
N SER A 1244 -7.76 6.03 -35.14
CA SER A 1244 -7.16 6.28 -36.45
C SER A 1244 -7.84 5.43 -37.52
N SER A 1245 -8.03 6.00 -38.71
CA SER A 1245 -8.74 5.36 -39.83
C SER A 1245 -8.00 4.17 -40.43
#